data_AF-A0AAU5RVG1-F1
#
_entry.id   AF-A0AAU5RVG1-F1
#
_cell.length_a   1.000
_cell.length_b   1.000
_cell.length_c   1.000
_cell.angle_alpha   90.00
_cell.angle_beta   90.00
_cell.angle_gamma   90.00
#
_symmetry.space_group_name_H-M   'P 1'
#
loop_
_entity.id
_entity.type
_entity.pdbx_description
1 polymer ?
#
loop_
_entity_poly.entity_id
_entity_poly.type
_entity_poly.pdbx_seq_one_letter_code
_entity_poly.pdbx_strand_id
1 'polypeptide(L)'
;MRFLLPAALLLAMTAMLLLRGYVHSEILADYRIRPEAATDQVPDKILDGGPVIDTRNGKTTTLSVPRHKLVLTFDDGPDPTWTPKVLDVLKKHHAHAVFFITGTMASQYPDLVRRIVDEGHEIGLHTFNHPDLSYKSHSGIDWQLSQNQLALEGAAGIRTSLFRPPYSSFADAMDNKSWPVTQYIGSRGYLTVVNNTDSEDWQKPGVDQIIENATPKHGKGAIVLMHDSGGDRHQTVQALDRFLPELQAEGYQFENLTDALGAPSAHTPVSGAELWKGRAWVFLVQASDGITGVMVACLAVVGFLVFARFGLMLLLSGRHARRVRRRNFRWGPNGPITEPVTVLVPAYNEAKCIENTVRSLVASDHPIEVLVVDDGSSDGTARIVEDLNLPGVRVVRQLNAGKPAALNRGLANARYDIIVMMDGDTVFEPSTVRELVQPFADPKVGAVAGNAKVGNKDSLIGAWQHIEYVMGFNLDRRMYDLLGCMPTIPGAVGAFRRSALERVGGMSDDTLAEDTDVTMALHRDGWRVVYAENARAWTEAPESVQQLWSQRYRWSYGTMQAIWKHRRALVEGGASGRFGRVGLPFVSLFMVVAPLLAPLIDIFLLYGVIFGPTQKTIVAWLGVMAIQGICAAYAFRLDREKMRHLVSLPLQQILYRQLMYVVLLRSWTTALTGGRLRWQKLRRTGVVEAPGVIPQQRTGERSGSGSNSGSERRPVG
;
A
#
# COMPACT_ATOMS: atom_id res chain seq x y z
N MET A 1 1.91 20.12 11.22
CA MET A 1 2.54 19.98 9.88
C MET A 1 3.15 18.60 9.60
N ARG A 2 3.94 17.98 10.49
CA ARG A 2 4.68 16.73 10.19
C ARG A 2 3.82 15.55 9.68
N PHE A 3 2.58 15.40 10.12
CA PHE A 3 1.66 14.36 9.63
C PHE A 3 0.66 14.85 8.57
N LEU A 4 0.58 16.16 8.32
CA LEU A 4 -0.44 16.72 7.44
C LEU A 4 -0.18 16.36 5.97
N LEU A 5 1.08 16.42 5.52
CA LEU A 5 1.41 16.16 4.11
C LEU A 5 1.18 14.68 3.72
N PRO A 6 1.67 13.67 4.47
CA PRO A 6 1.37 12.27 4.14
C PRO A 6 -0.11 11.93 4.28
N ALA A 7 -0.80 12.48 5.30
CA ALA A 7 -2.23 12.26 5.47
C ALA A 7 -3.05 12.90 4.33
N ALA A 8 -2.69 14.11 3.91
CA ALA A 8 -3.33 14.78 2.78
C ALA A 8 -3.11 14.01 1.46
N LEU A 9 -1.92 13.47 1.24
CA LEU A 9 -1.64 12.63 0.07
C LEU A 9 -2.50 11.36 0.09
N LEU A 10 -2.55 10.63 1.22
CA LEU A 10 -3.38 9.43 1.34
C LEU A 10 -4.88 9.74 1.18
N LEU A 11 -5.34 10.87 1.73
CA LEU A 11 -6.72 11.32 1.58
C LEU A 11 -7.04 11.66 0.12
N ALA A 12 -6.14 12.38 -0.56
CA ALA A 12 -6.30 12.70 -1.97
C ALA A 12 -6.35 11.44 -2.84
N MET A 13 -5.46 10.48 -2.61
CA MET A 13 -5.46 9.19 -3.32
C MET A 13 -6.75 8.39 -3.04
N THR A 14 -7.23 8.39 -1.80
CA THR A 14 -8.50 7.74 -1.44
C THR A 14 -9.67 8.41 -2.14
N ALA A 15 -9.72 9.74 -2.17
CA ALA A 15 -10.77 10.49 -2.87
C ALA A 15 -10.74 10.20 -4.38
N MET A 16 -9.56 10.10 -4.99
CA MET A 16 -9.43 9.74 -6.41
C MET A 16 -9.93 8.33 -6.69
N LEU A 17 -9.61 7.35 -5.84
CA LEU A 17 -10.14 5.99 -5.96
C LEU A 17 -11.67 5.96 -5.83
N LEU A 18 -12.23 6.69 -4.86
CA LEU A 18 -13.68 6.78 -4.69
C LEU A 18 -14.36 7.45 -5.89
N LEU A 19 -13.77 8.51 -6.45
CA LEU A 19 -14.27 9.18 -7.66
C LEU A 19 -14.27 8.21 -8.85
N ARG A 20 -13.15 7.52 -9.08
CA ARG A 20 -13.05 6.50 -10.13
C ARG A 20 -14.13 5.44 -9.96
N GLY A 21 -14.24 4.87 -8.76
CA GLY A 21 -15.22 3.83 -8.47
C GLY A 21 -16.65 4.29 -8.66
N TYR A 22 -16.94 5.54 -8.31
CA TYR A 22 -18.24 6.15 -8.54
C TYR A 22 -18.55 6.32 -10.05
N VAL A 23 -17.59 6.82 -10.85
CA VAL A 23 -17.77 7.01 -12.30
C VAL A 23 -17.83 5.70 -13.07
N HIS A 24 -17.12 4.66 -12.62
CA HIS A 24 -17.15 3.34 -13.23
C HIS A 24 -18.33 2.49 -12.76
N SER A 25 -19.24 3.06 -11.95
CA SER A 25 -20.34 2.30 -11.34
C SER A 25 -19.87 1.08 -10.52
N GLU A 26 -18.64 1.10 -10.01
CA GLU A 26 -18.12 0.15 -9.02
C GLU A 26 -18.71 0.46 -7.63
N ILE A 27 -19.09 1.72 -7.41
CA ILE A 27 -19.63 2.25 -6.16
C ILE A 27 -21.01 2.85 -6.42
N LEU A 28 -22.01 2.47 -5.61
CA LEU A 28 -23.36 3.04 -5.62
C LEU A 28 -24.17 2.83 -6.92
N ALA A 29 -23.79 1.87 -7.76
CA ALA A 29 -24.60 1.46 -8.89
C ALA A 29 -25.90 0.78 -8.43
N ASP A 30 -27.01 1.11 -9.08
CA ASP A 30 -28.34 0.63 -8.74
C ASP A 30 -28.99 0.02 -9.98
N TYR A 31 -28.84 -1.30 -10.12
CA TYR A 31 -29.35 -2.07 -11.26
C TYR A 31 -30.75 -2.66 -11.02
N ARG A 32 -31.46 -2.18 -9.98
CA ARG A 32 -32.82 -2.64 -9.71
C ARG A 32 -33.75 -2.08 -10.78
N ILE A 33 -34.56 -2.97 -11.35
CA ILE A 33 -35.61 -2.65 -12.31
C ILE A 33 -36.93 -2.99 -11.64
N ARG A 34 -37.87 -2.04 -11.64
CA ARG A 34 -39.18 -2.25 -11.04
C ARG A 34 -40.06 -3.15 -11.91
N PRO A 35 -40.89 -4.03 -11.32
CA PRO A 35 -42.01 -4.63 -12.04
C PRO A 35 -43.03 -3.57 -12.49
N GLU A 36 -43.71 -3.84 -13.60
CA GLU A 36 -44.80 -3.00 -14.13
C GLU A 36 -45.90 -2.76 -13.08
N ALA A 37 -46.42 -1.54 -13.04
CA ALA A 37 -47.57 -1.16 -12.22
C ALA A 37 -48.82 -0.90 -13.06
N ALA A 38 -49.96 -0.72 -12.39
CA ALA A 38 -51.19 -0.26 -13.03
C ALA A 38 -51.00 1.11 -13.70
N THR A 39 -51.81 1.39 -14.71
CA THR A 39 -51.75 2.60 -15.55
C THR A 39 -52.94 3.55 -15.33
N ASP A 40 -53.82 3.28 -14.37
CA ASP A 40 -55.09 4.00 -14.14
C ASP A 40 -54.94 5.48 -13.73
N GLN A 41 -53.72 5.93 -13.40
CA GLN A 41 -53.40 7.34 -13.09
C GLN A 41 -52.63 8.03 -14.22
N VAL A 42 -52.31 7.29 -15.28
CA VAL A 42 -51.66 7.82 -16.49
C VAL A 42 -52.75 8.29 -17.45
N PRO A 43 -52.73 9.54 -17.94
CA PRO A 43 -53.75 10.01 -18.86
C PRO A 43 -53.73 9.22 -20.18
N ASP A 44 -54.89 8.77 -20.68
CA ASP A 44 -55.01 8.00 -21.94
C ASP A 44 -54.28 8.68 -23.11
N LYS A 45 -54.33 10.02 -23.20
CA LYS A 45 -53.61 10.80 -24.22
C LYS A 45 -52.07 10.66 -24.20
N ILE A 46 -51.50 10.14 -23.12
CA ILE A 46 -50.08 9.80 -23.00
C ILE A 46 -49.87 8.37 -23.48
N LEU A 47 -50.68 7.42 -22.99
CA LEU A 47 -50.61 6.01 -23.35
C LEU A 47 -50.85 5.79 -24.86
N ASP A 48 -51.86 6.45 -25.41
CA ASP A 48 -52.23 6.41 -26.84
C ASP A 48 -51.51 7.49 -27.67
N GLY A 49 -50.62 8.25 -27.03
CA GLY A 49 -49.97 9.44 -27.58
C GLY A 49 -48.75 9.15 -28.45
N GLY A 50 -48.09 10.23 -28.86
CA GLY A 50 -46.80 10.16 -29.55
C GLY A 50 -45.62 9.90 -28.59
N PRO A 51 -44.47 9.45 -29.12
CA PRO A 51 -43.29 9.06 -28.34
C PRO A 51 -42.53 10.23 -27.67
N VAL A 52 -42.96 11.47 -27.88
CA VAL A 52 -42.34 12.66 -27.27
C VAL A 52 -43.34 13.27 -26.31
N ILE A 53 -43.02 13.24 -25.02
CA ILE A 53 -43.91 13.63 -23.93
C ILE A 53 -43.47 14.98 -23.36
N ASP A 54 -44.33 16.00 -23.51
CA ASP A 54 -44.12 17.33 -22.94
C ASP A 54 -44.99 17.55 -21.71
N THR A 55 -44.36 17.46 -20.54
CA THR A 55 -44.94 17.76 -19.23
C THR A 55 -44.49 19.10 -18.66
N ARG A 56 -43.75 19.91 -19.43
CA ARG A 56 -43.20 21.19 -18.97
C ARG A 56 -44.32 22.20 -18.76
N ASN A 57 -44.16 23.08 -17.76
CA ASN A 57 -45.13 24.11 -17.41
C ASN A 57 -46.56 23.57 -17.13
N GLY A 58 -46.67 22.34 -16.63
CA GLY A 58 -47.96 21.69 -16.35
C GLY A 58 -48.72 21.19 -17.58
N LYS A 59 -48.10 21.21 -18.77
CA LYS A 59 -48.66 20.56 -19.97
C LYS A 59 -48.69 19.05 -19.79
N THR A 60 -49.48 18.39 -20.62
CA THR A 60 -49.56 16.93 -20.72
C THR A 60 -49.91 16.62 -22.17
N THR A 61 -48.98 16.92 -23.06
CA THR A 61 -49.14 16.79 -24.51
C THR A 61 -48.08 15.86 -25.07
N THR A 62 -48.43 15.13 -26.13
CA THR A 62 -47.49 14.27 -26.85
C THR A 62 -47.28 14.75 -28.28
N LEU A 63 -46.11 14.49 -28.84
CA LEU A 63 -45.75 14.80 -30.22
C LEU A 63 -45.31 13.52 -30.93
N SER A 64 -45.62 13.45 -32.22
CA SER A 64 -45.20 12.34 -33.10
C SER A 64 -44.34 12.86 -34.23
N VAL A 65 -43.38 12.04 -34.66
CA VAL A 65 -42.54 12.32 -35.81
C VAL A 65 -43.39 12.27 -37.09
N PRO A 66 -43.26 13.25 -38.01
CA PRO A 66 -43.99 13.25 -39.28
C PRO A 66 -43.74 12.01 -40.15
N ARG A 67 -44.65 11.72 -41.09
CA ARG A 67 -44.49 10.61 -42.06
C ARG A 67 -43.19 10.75 -42.85
N HIS A 68 -42.55 9.61 -43.16
CA HIS A 68 -41.25 9.52 -43.83
C HIS A 68 -40.09 10.27 -43.13
N LYS A 69 -40.21 10.56 -41.83
CA LYS A 69 -39.09 11.02 -41.00
C LYS A 69 -38.74 9.98 -39.96
N LEU A 70 -37.45 9.74 -39.77
CA LEU A 70 -36.90 8.81 -38.80
C LEU A 70 -35.91 9.54 -37.89
N VAL A 71 -36.11 9.38 -36.59
CA VAL A 71 -35.16 9.82 -35.57
C VAL A 71 -34.50 8.57 -35.01
N LEU A 72 -33.27 8.33 -35.42
CA LEU A 72 -32.45 7.27 -34.82
C LEU A 72 -32.00 7.70 -33.44
N THR A 73 -32.12 6.81 -32.47
CA THR A 73 -31.71 7.09 -31.09
C THR A 73 -30.79 6.00 -30.57
N PHE A 74 -29.70 6.40 -29.90
CA PHE A 74 -28.69 5.50 -29.33
C PHE A 74 -28.58 5.71 -27.83
N ASP A 75 -28.80 4.65 -27.05
CA ASP A 75 -28.75 4.68 -25.59
C ASP A 75 -27.45 4.08 -25.03
N ASP A 76 -27.14 4.43 -23.78
CA ASP A 76 -26.02 3.97 -22.93
C ASP A 76 -24.62 4.50 -23.24
N GLY A 77 -24.37 4.98 -24.45
CA GLY A 77 -23.07 5.48 -24.87
C GLY A 77 -22.56 6.73 -24.15
N PRO A 78 -21.41 7.27 -24.59
CA PRO A 78 -20.57 6.76 -25.69
C PRO A 78 -19.60 5.64 -25.27
N ASP A 79 -19.51 4.57 -26.04
CA ASP A 79 -18.51 3.50 -25.92
C ASP A 79 -17.28 3.75 -26.82
N PRO A 80 -16.04 3.55 -26.33
CA PRO A 80 -14.82 3.84 -27.09
C PRO A 80 -14.60 2.95 -28.33
N THR A 81 -15.30 1.82 -28.45
CA THR A 81 -15.18 0.87 -29.54
C THR A 81 -16.32 0.98 -30.55
N TRP A 82 -17.55 1.18 -30.06
CA TRP A 82 -18.77 1.09 -30.88
C TRP A 82 -19.30 2.44 -31.34
N THR A 83 -19.38 3.45 -30.47
CA THR A 83 -19.85 4.79 -30.84
C THR A 83 -19.07 5.38 -32.02
N PRO A 84 -17.72 5.28 -32.11
CA PRO A 84 -17.00 5.77 -33.29
C PRO A 84 -17.47 5.13 -34.60
N LYS A 85 -17.79 3.83 -34.57
CA LYS A 85 -18.23 3.08 -35.77
C LYS A 85 -19.66 3.45 -36.16
N VAL A 86 -20.53 3.66 -35.17
CA VAL A 86 -21.88 4.18 -35.40
C VAL A 86 -21.82 5.55 -36.07
N LEU A 87 -21.02 6.47 -35.52
CA LEU A 87 -20.79 7.80 -36.10
C LEU A 87 -20.23 7.73 -37.52
N ASP A 88 -19.25 6.85 -37.78
CA ASP A 88 -18.70 6.66 -39.13
C ASP A 88 -19.77 6.22 -40.15
N VAL A 89 -20.67 5.31 -39.75
CA VAL A 89 -21.77 4.85 -40.60
C VAL A 89 -22.81 5.96 -40.82
N LEU A 90 -23.21 6.68 -39.77
CA LEU A 90 -24.14 7.81 -39.88
C LEU A 90 -23.59 8.88 -40.83
N LYS A 91 -22.31 9.23 -40.67
CA LYS A 91 -21.61 10.17 -41.54
C LYS A 91 -21.52 9.69 -42.99
N LYS A 92 -21.23 8.40 -43.21
CA LYS A 92 -21.18 7.78 -44.56
C LYS A 92 -22.50 7.95 -45.31
N HIS A 93 -23.62 7.84 -44.61
CA HIS A 93 -24.96 7.92 -45.20
C HIS A 93 -25.66 9.27 -44.99
N HIS A 94 -24.94 10.29 -44.53
CA HIS A 94 -25.49 11.64 -44.29
C HIS A 94 -26.74 11.65 -43.39
N ALA A 95 -26.74 10.80 -42.35
CA ALA A 95 -27.84 10.67 -41.40
C ALA A 95 -27.49 11.36 -40.07
N HIS A 96 -28.46 12.04 -39.46
CA HIS A 96 -28.36 12.53 -38.09
C HIS A 96 -29.16 11.65 -37.12
N ALA A 97 -28.86 11.77 -35.83
CA ALA A 97 -29.34 10.89 -34.77
C ALA A 97 -29.29 11.60 -33.42
N VAL A 98 -29.98 11.04 -32.42
CA VAL A 98 -29.99 11.54 -31.04
C VAL A 98 -29.33 10.52 -30.12
N PHE A 99 -28.31 10.92 -29.37
CA PHE A 99 -27.62 10.05 -28.42
C PHE A 99 -28.09 10.34 -27.00
N PHE A 100 -28.75 9.38 -26.34
CA PHE A 100 -29.10 9.48 -24.93
C PHE A 100 -27.98 8.87 -24.09
N ILE A 101 -27.08 9.74 -23.64
CA ILE A 101 -25.83 9.30 -23.02
C ILE A 101 -25.90 9.33 -21.49
N THR A 102 -25.17 8.41 -20.88
CA THR A 102 -24.99 8.37 -19.43
C THR A 102 -23.86 9.31 -19.00
N GLY A 103 -24.00 9.94 -17.84
CA GLY A 103 -22.98 10.84 -17.31
C GLY A 103 -21.66 10.16 -16.98
N THR A 104 -21.71 8.89 -16.59
CA THR A 104 -20.51 8.05 -16.38
C THR A 104 -19.70 7.91 -17.66
N MET A 105 -20.34 7.60 -18.80
CA MET A 105 -19.65 7.44 -20.08
C MET A 105 -19.24 8.80 -20.66
N ALA A 106 -20.08 9.83 -20.54
CA ALA A 106 -19.75 11.19 -20.96
C ALA A 106 -18.50 11.74 -20.24
N SER A 107 -18.34 11.41 -18.95
CA SER A 107 -17.18 11.82 -18.15
C SER A 107 -15.89 11.07 -18.52
N GLN A 108 -16.01 9.80 -18.92
CA GLN A 108 -14.87 8.97 -19.31
C GLN A 108 -14.40 9.24 -20.74
N TYR A 109 -15.33 9.51 -21.67
CA TYR A 109 -15.06 9.66 -23.09
C TYR A 109 -15.52 11.02 -23.64
N PRO A 110 -15.05 12.14 -23.07
CA PRO A 110 -15.50 13.48 -23.44
C PRO A 110 -15.21 13.85 -24.90
N ASP A 111 -14.18 13.25 -25.50
CA ASP A 111 -13.84 13.48 -26.91
C ASP A 111 -14.86 12.87 -27.87
N LEU A 112 -15.50 11.75 -27.48
CA LEU A 112 -16.59 11.17 -28.27
C LEU A 112 -17.86 12.00 -28.13
N VAL A 113 -18.17 12.50 -26.93
CA VAL A 113 -19.29 13.44 -26.74
C VAL A 113 -19.10 14.68 -27.63
N ARG A 114 -17.89 15.25 -27.66
CA ARG A 114 -17.58 16.37 -28.53
C ARG A 114 -17.74 16.02 -30.01
N ARG A 115 -17.26 14.85 -30.43
CA ARG A 115 -17.43 14.34 -31.79
C ARG A 115 -18.90 14.19 -32.19
N ILE A 116 -19.76 13.66 -31.31
CA ILE A 116 -21.20 13.54 -31.54
C ILE A 116 -21.80 14.93 -31.87
N VAL A 117 -21.48 15.94 -31.06
CA VAL A 117 -21.97 17.32 -31.27
C VAL A 117 -21.37 17.95 -32.53
N ASP A 118 -20.05 17.82 -32.75
CA ASP A 118 -19.35 18.43 -33.89
C ASP A 118 -19.79 17.83 -35.24
N GLU A 119 -20.24 16.57 -35.26
CA GLU A 119 -20.81 15.91 -36.44
C GLU A 119 -22.30 16.21 -36.68
N GLY A 120 -22.92 17.04 -35.82
CA GLY A 120 -24.29 17.55 -36.02
C GLY A 120 -25.40 16.73 -35.38
N HIS A 121 -25.06 15.77 -34.52
CA HIS A 121 -26.03 14.95 -33.81
C HIS A 121 -26.55 15.64 -32.53
N GLU A 122 -27.79 15.35 -32.16
CA GLU A 122 -28.34 15.77 -30.87
C GLU A 122 -27.94 14.81 -29.74
N ILE A 123 -27.95 15.34 -28.52
CA ILE A 123 -27.64 14.60 -27.29
C ILE A 123 -28.77 14.84 -26.30
N GLY A 124 -29.25 13.77 -25.68
CA GLY A 124 -30.15 13.81 -24.53
C GLY A 124 -29.51 13.18 -23.29
N LEU A 125 -30.09 13.45 -22.13
CA LEU A 125 -29.65 12.84 -20.87
C LEU A 125 -30.28 11.45 -20.71
N HIS A 126 -29.45 10.48 -20.31
CA HIS A 126 -29.89 9.15 -19.88
C HIS A 126 -29.48 8.86 -18.43
N THR A 127 -29.65 9.86 -17.55
CA THR A 127 -29.16 9.90 -16.14
C THR A 127 -27.63 9.83 -16.00
N PHE A 128 -27.10 9.92 -14.78
CA PHE A 128 -25.66 9.84 -14.57
C PHE A 128 -25.16 8.39 -14.59
N ASN A 129 -25.75 7.50 -13.78
CA ASN A 129 -25.32 6.10 -13.63
C ASN A 129 -26.41 5.04 -13.91
N HIS A 130 -27.37 5.36 -14.79
CA HIS A 130 -28.41 4.46 -15.30
C HIS A 130 -29.34 3.79 -14.23
N PRO A 131 -29.78 4.49 -13.16
CA PRO A 131 -30.74 3.89 -12.24
C PRO A 131 -32.18 4.01 -12.74
N ASP A 132 -33.04 3.09 -12.31
CA ASP A 132 -34.49 3.27 -12.41
C ASP A 132 -34.93 4.41 -11.48
N LEU A 133 -35.43 5.50 -12.08
CA LEU A 133 -35.79 6.72 -11.37
C LEU A 133 -37.03 6.56 -10.48
N SER A 134 -37.85 5.51 -10.68
CA SER A 134 -39.01 5.24 -9.84
C SER A 134 -38.65 4.84 -8.39
N TYR A 135 -37.39 4.46 -8.15
CA TYR A 135 -36.83 4.19 -6.83
C TYR A 135 -36.12 5.40 -6.21
N LYS A 136 -35.99 6.53 -6.93
CA LYS A 136 -35.26 7.70 -6.45
C LYS A 136 -36.20 8.75 -5.88
N SER A 137 -35.73 9.44 -4.84
CA SER A 137 -36.37 10.69 -4.38
C SER A 137 -36.15 11.80 -5.40
N HIS A 138 -36.94 12.87 -5.33
CA HIS A 138 -36.76 14.06 -6.17
C HIS A 138 -35.33 14.60 -6.13
N SER A 139 -34.71 14.68 -4.94
CA SER A 139 -33.32 15.10 -4.80
C SER A 139 -32.34 14.12 -5.47
N GLY A 140 -32.63 12.82 -5.46
CA GLY A 140 -31.86 11.81 -6.19
C GLY A 140 -31.99 11.99 -7.70
N ILE A 141 -33.19 12.28 -8.22
CA ILE A 141 -33.43 12.57 -9.64
C ILE A 141 -32.69 13.84 -10.06
N ASP A 142 -32.84 14.94 -9.30
CA ASP A 142 -32.14 16.21 -9.55
C ASP A 142 -30.63 16.01 -9.62
N TRP A 143 -30.08 15.16 -8.76
CA TRP A 143 -28.66 14.85 -8.78
C TRP A 143 -28.25 14.06 -10.03
N GLN A 144 -29.01 13.03 -10.43
CA GLN A 144 -28.74 12.29 -11.66
C GLN A 144 -28.74 13.19 -12.90
N LEU A 145 -29.71 14.10 -12.98
CA LEU A 145 -29.83 15.04 -14.11
C LEU A 145 -28.72 16.09 -14.09
N SER A 146 -28.48 16.73 -12.94
CA SER A 146 -27.47 17.79 -12.83
C SER A 146 -26.03 17.30 -13.00
N GLN A 147 -25.70 16.10 -12.50
CA GLN A 147 -24.37 15.53 -12.72
C GLN A 147 -24.16 15.13 -14.19
N ASN A 148 -25.19 14.64 -14.87
CA ASN A 148 -25.08 14.34 -16.30
C ASN A 148 -24.92 15.62 -17.14
N GLN A 149 -25.67 16.70 -16.82
CA GLN A 149 -25.44 18.02 -17.43
C GLN A 149 -24.02 18.52 -17.21
N LEU A 150 -23.49 18.40 -15.98
CA LEU A 150 -22.12 18.83 -15.66
C LEU A 150 -21.08 18.08 -16.52
N ALA A 151 -21.30 16.80 -16.79
CA ALA A 151 -20.45 16.02 -17.68
C ALA A 151 -20.51 16.54 -19.13
N LEU A 152 -21.71 16.82 -19.66
CA LEU A 152 -21.89 17.41 -21.00
C LEU A 152 -21.26 18.81 -21.13
N GLU A 153 -21.45 19.66 -20.11
CA GLU A 153 -20.85 20.98 -20.02
C GLU A 153 -19.33 20.88 -20.14
N GLY A 154 -18.72 19.94 -19.42
CA GLY A 154 -17.28 19.71 -19.46
C GLY A 154 -16.78 19.13 -20.78
N ALA A 155 -17.51 18.19 -21.34
CA ALA A 155 -17.10 17.44 -22.52
C ALA A 155 -17.23 18.26 -23.82
N ALA A 156 -18.41 18.85 -24.05
CA ALA A 156 -18.78 19.50 -25.30
C ALA A 156 -19.21 20.98 -25.14
N GLY A 157 -19.31 21.50 -23.91
CA GLY A 157 -19.68 22.90 -23.68
C GLY A 157 -21.14 23.21 -23.97
N ILE A 158 -22.02 22.21 -23.81
CA ILE A 158 -23.46 22.32 -24.05
C ILE A 158 -24.27 21.82 -22.86
N ARG A 159 -25.52 22.27 -22.76
CA ARG A 159 -26.61 21.64 -22.01
C ARG A 159 -27.65 21.12 -22.99
N THR A 160 -28.43 20.12 -22.59
CA THR A 160 -29.56 19.62 -23.38
C THR A 160 -30.88 19.69 -22.61
N SER A 161 -31.99 19.91 -23.33
CA SER A 161 -33.35 19.76 -22.79
C SER A 161 -33.98 18.39 -23.08
N LEU A 162 -33.30 17.48 -23.77
CA LEU A 162 -33.82 16.14 -24.04
C LEU A 162 -33.47 15.19 -22.88
N PHE A 163 -34.42 14.33 -22.53
CA PHE A 163 -34.23 13.30 -21.53
C PHE A 163 -34.91 12.00 -21.96
N ARG A 164 -34.24 10.87 -21.75
CA ARG A 164 -34.85 9.53 -21.86
C ARG A 164 -34.68 8.79 -20.53
N PRO A 165 -35.77 8.29 -19.92
CA PRO A 165 -35.68 7.51 -18.70
C PRO A 165 -35.03 6.14 -18.98
N PRO A 166 -34.07 5.69 -18.15
CA PRO A 166 -33.62 4.30 -18.17
C PRO A 166 -34.78 3.33 -18.03
N TYR A 167 -34.71 2.20 -18.76
CA TYR A 167 -35.69 1.11 -18.74
C TYR A 167 -37.12 1.48 -19.21
N SER A 168 -37.31 2.65 -19.82
CA SER A 168 -38.61 3.06 -20.36
C SER A 168 -38.53 3.19 -21.88
N SER A 169 -39.16 2.25 -22.58
CA SER A 169 -39.08 2.14 -24.04
C SER A 169 -40.28 2.78 -24.75
N PHE A 170 -41.52 2.51 -24.33
CA PHE A 170 -42.72 3.00 -25.04
C PHE A 170 -43.60 3.92 -24.18
N ALA A 171 -44.41 4.75 -24.85
CA ALA A 171 -45.35 5.65 -24.17
C ALA A 171 -46.49 4.89 -23.46
N ASP A 172 -46.92 3.76 -24.04
CA ASP A 172 -47.93 2.85 -23.49
C ASP A 172 -47.40 2.00 -22.32
N ALA A 173 -46.07 1.88 -22.18
CA ALA A 173 -45.41 1.29 -21.02
C ALA A 173 -45.33 2.24 -19.81
N MET A 174 -45.82 3.48 -19.93
CA MET A 174 -45.89 4.43 -18.82
C MET A 174 -46.94 3.95 -17.79
N ASP A 175 -46.57 3.97 -16.52
CA ASP A 175 -47.38 3.46 -15.41
C ASP A 175 -47.52 4.47 -14.24
N ASN A 176 -48.29 4.11 -13.22
CA ASN A 176 -48.53 4.96 -12.04
C ASN A 176 -47.27 5.27 -11.21
N LYS A 177 -46.10 4.72 -11.57
CA LYS A 177 -44.84 4.90 -10.85
C LYS A 177 -43.85 5.72 -11.67
N SER A 178 -43.81 5.53 -12.98
CA SER A 178 -43.02 6.29 -13.93
C SER A 178 -43.69 7.62 -14.32
N TRP A 179 -45.02 7.70 -14.30
CA TRP A 179 -45.73 8.93 -14.66
C TRP A 179 -45.41 10.14 -13.75
N PRO A 180 -45.45 10.03 -12.41
CA PRO A 180 -45.04 11.13 -11.53
C PRO A 180 -43.59 11.56 -11.74
N VAL A 181 -42.71 10.62 -12.07
CA VAL A 181 -41.30 10.92 -12.40
C VAL A 181 -41.23 11.74 -13.68
N THR A 182 -41.96 11.35 -14.74
CA THR A 182 -42.04 12.09 -16.00
C THR A 182 -42.61 13.50 -15.82
N GLN A 183 -43.62 13.67 -14.96
CA GLN A 183 -44.14 14.99 -14.61
C GLN A 183 -43.09 15.85 -13.89
N TYR A 184 -42.38 15.24 -12.93
CA TYR A 184 -41.33 15.92 -12.19
C TYR A 184 -40.18 16.35 -13.12
N ILE A 185 -39.73 15.48 -14.02
CA ILE A 185 -38.70 15.79 -15.02
C ILE A 185 -39.12 16.94 -15.94
N GLY A 186 -40.37 16.96 -16.38
CA GLY A 186 -40.94 18.10 -17.11
C GLY A 186 -40.93 19.40 -16.31
N SER A 187 -41.19 19.35 -15.00
CA SER A 187 -41.10 20.53 -14.12
C SER A 187 -39.67 21.11 -14.03
N ARG A 188 -38.65 20.31 -14.37
CA ARG A 188 -37.24 20.73 -14.46
C ARG A 188 -36.84 21.21 -15.85
N GLY A 189 -37.78 21.27 -16.80
CA GLY A 189 -37.58 21.83 -18.13
C GLY A 189 -37.19 20.82 -19.21
N TYR A 190 -37.16 19.52 -18.90
CA TYR A 190 -36.82 18.48 -19.87
C TYR A 190 -38.02 18.03 -20.68
N LEU A 191 -37.76 17.66 -21.93
CA LEU A 191 -38.68 16.95 -22.81
C LEU A 191 -38.36 15.45 -22.72
N THR A 192 -39.34 14.65 -22.32
CA THR A 192 -39.17 13.21 -22.18
C THR A 192 -39.37 12.54 -23.54
N VAL A 193 -38.39 11.77 -23.99
CA VAL A 193 -38.37 11.10 -25.28
C VAL A 193 -38.31 9.60 -25.06
N VAL A 194 -39.36 8.89 -25.44
CA VAL A 194 -39.42 7.43 -25.51
C VAL A 194 -39.36 6.99 -26.98
N ASN A 195 -39.35 5.70 -27.27
CA ASN A 195 -39.41 5.17 -28.63
C ASN A 195 -40.82 4.67 -28.98
N ASN A 196 -41.07 4.53 -30.28
CA ASN A 196 -42.25 3.84 -30.82
C ASN A 196 -41.86 2.74 -31.81
N THR A 197 -40.56 2.48 -31.94
CA THR A 197 -39.98 1.38 -32.71
C THR A 197 -38.70 0.97 -31.98
N ASP A 198 -38.58 -0.30 -31.62
CA ASP A 198 -37.40 -0.85 -30.91
C ASP A 198 -36.73 -1.86 -31.82
N SER A 199 -35.43 -1.71 -32.04
CA SER A 199 -34.65 -2.64 -32.86
C SER A 199 -34.33 -3.95 -32.13
N GLU A 200 -34.43 -3.97 -30.80
CA GLU A 200 -33.99 -5.05 -29.90
C GLU A 200 -32.52 -5.47 -30.11
N ASP A 201 -31.69 -4.56 -30.64
CA ASP A 201 -30.30 -4.82 -31.00
C ASP A 201 -29.43 -5.25 -29.80
N TRP A 202 -29.78 -4.81 -28.60
CA TRP A 202 -29.14 -5.22 -27.34
C TRP A 202 -29.22 -6.73 -27.08
N GLN A 203 -30.24 -7.43 -27.59
CA GLN A 203 -30.37 -8.89 -27.50
C GLN A 203 -29.47 -9.63 -28.50
N LYS A 204 -28.96 -8.94 -29.53
CA LYS A 204 -28.22 -9.47 -30.67
C LYS A 204 -29.02 -10.52 -31.48
N PRO A 205 -30.23 -10.19 -31.96
CA PRO A 205 -31.10 -11.14 -32.65
C PRO A 205 -30.63 -11.49 -34.09
N GLY A 206 -29.61 -10.78 -34.61
CA GLY A 206 -29.13 -10.89 -35.98
C GLY A 206 -29.45 -9.65 -36.80
N VAL A 207 -28.63 -9.37 -37.82
CA VAL A 207 -28.69 -8.13 -38.63
C VAL A 207 -30.05 -7.95 -39.29
N ASP A 208 -30.59 -8.99 -39.94
CA ASP A 208 -31.86 -8.89 -40.66
C ASP A 208 -33.04 -8.64 -39.71
N GLN A 209 -33.02 -9.24 -38.51
CA GLN A 209 -34.07 -9.01 -37.51
C GLN A 209 -34.01 -7.58 -36.95
N ILE A 210 -32.81 -7.04 -36.72
CA ILE A 210 -32.62 -5.65 -36.29
C ILE A 210 -33.22 -4.70 -37.33
N ILE A 211 -32.97 -4.94 -38.62
CA ILE A 211 -33.51 -4.14 -39.74
C ILE A 211 -35.04 -4.23 -39.76
N GLU A 212 -35.60 -5.44 -39.69
CA GLU A 212 -37.05 -5.64 -39.68
C GLU A 212 -37.72 -4.92 -38.51
N ASN A 213 -37.16 -5.06 -37.31
CA ASN A 213 -37.66 -4.44 -36.09
C ASN A 213 -37.56 -2.91 -36.14
N ALA A 214 -36.48 -2.38 -36.71
CA ALA A 214 -36.23 -0.94 -36.83
C ALA A 214 -37.07 -0.27 -37.93
N THR A 215 -37.67 -1.03 -38.85
CA THR A 215 -38.39 -0.48 -40.00
C THR A 215 -39.84 -0.13 -39.65
N PRO A 216 -40.24 1.15 -39.67
CA PRO A 216 -41.61 1.54 -39.36
C PRO A 216 -42.58 1.14 -40.48
N LYS A 217 -43.76 0.64 -40.10
CA LYS A 217 -44.78 0.17 -41.06
C LYS A 217 -45.51 1.34 -41.75
N HIS A 218 -45.82 1.15 -43.04
CA HIS A 218 -46.71 2.00 -43.83
C HIS A 218 -46.31 3.49 -43.94
N GLY A 219 -45.02 3.82 -44.06
CA GLY A 219 -44.58 5.21 -44.25
C GLY A 219 -44.72 6.09 -43.01
N LYS A 220 -45.00 5.50 -41.83
CA LYS A 220 -45.10 6.25 -40.57
C LYS A 220 -43.72 6.75 -40.15
N GLY A 221 -43.68 7.92 -39.52
CA GLY A 221 -42.48 8.38 -38.84
C GLY A 221 -42.26 7.64 -37.52
N ALA A 222 -41.00 7.52 -37.10
CA ALA A 222 -40.66 6.82 -35.87
C ALA A 222 -39.42 7.39 -35.18
N ILE A 223 -39.40 7.17 -33.86
CA ILE A 223 -38.21 7.27 -33.01
C ILE A 223 -37.76 5.84 -32.77
N VAL A 224 -36.62 5.48 -33.38
CA VAL A 224 -36.09 4.11 -33.37
C VAL A 224 -35.04 3.99 -32.27
N LEU A 225 -35.22 3.04 -31.36
CA LEU A 225 -34.25 2.72 -30.31
C LEU A 225 -33.18 1.73 -30.82
N MET A 226 -31.93 2.11 -30.65
CA MET A 226 -30.72 1.32 -30.85
C MET A 226 -29.74 1.57 -29.69
N HIS A 227 -28.66 0.80 -29.62
CA HIS A 227 -27.64 0.96 -28.58
C HIS A 227 -26.24 1.08 -29.19
N ASP A 228 -25.45 2.04 -28.71
CA ASP A 228 -24.03 2.19 -29.07
C ASP A 228 -23.08 1.78 -27.95
N SER A 229 -23.61 1.26 -26.83
CA SER A 229 -22.87 0.76 -25.67
C SER A 229 -23.60 -0.43 -25.03
N GLY A 230 -23.08 -1.00 -23.94
CA GLY A 230 -23.69 -2.11 -23.20
C GLY A 230 -23.30 -3.50 -23.70
N GLY A 231 -22.14 -3.64 -24.36
CA GLY A 231 -21.59 -4.91 -24.83
C GLY A 231 -21.16 -4.87 -26.29
N ASP A 232 -21.12 -6.02 -26.94
CA ASP A 232 -20.82 -6.13 -28.37
C ASP A 232 -21.98 -5.56 -29.21
N ARG A 233 -21.67 -4.64 -30.14
CA ARG A 233 -22.61 -3.95 -31.04
C ARG A 233 -22.28 -4.13 -32.52
N HIS A 234 -21.55 -5.20 -32.88
CA HIS A 234 -21.23 -5.43 -34.30
C HIS A 234 -22.47 -5.57 -35.18
N GLN A 235 -23.54 -6.23 -34.69
CA GLN A 235 -24.78 -6.41 -35.45
C GLN A 235 -25.51 -5.08 -35.65
N THR A 236 -25.55 -4.21 -34.64
CA THR A 236 -26.13 -2.85 -34.75
C THR A 236 -25.43 -2.05 -35.84
N VAL A 237 -24.09 -2.04 -35.85
CA VAL A 237 -23.31 -1.31 -36.86
C VAL A 237 -23.54 -1.86 -38.28
N GLN A 238 -23.60 -3.20 -38.42
CA GLN A 238 -23.87 -3.84 -39.71
C GLN A 238 -25.30 -3.60 -40.20
N ALA A 239 -26.28 -3.64 -39.28
CA ALA A 239 -27.67 -3.34 -39.58
C ALA A 239 -27.81 -1.90 -40.03
N LEU A 240 -27.19 -0.95 -39.31
CA LEU A 240 -27.23 0.46 -39.66
C LEU A 240 -26.67 0.74 -41.07
N ASP A 241 -25.57 0.10 -41.45
CA ASP A 241 -24.94 0.31 -42.78
C ASP A 241 -25.80 -0.21 -43.95
N ARG A 242 -26.73 -1.14 -43.69
CA ARG A 242 -27.71 -1.64 -44.66
C ARG A 242 -29.05 -0.90 -44.59
N PHE A 243 -29.53 -0.64 -43.38
CA PHE A 243 -30.82 -0.02 -43.08
C PHE A 243 -30.95 1.40 -43.63
N LEU A 244 -29.91 2.22 -43.45
CA LEU A 244 -29.92 3.63 -43.87
C LEU A 244 -30.16 3.80 -45.39
N PRO A 245 -29.37 3.19 -46.28
CA PRO A 245 -29.57 3.36 -47.72
C PRO A 245 -30.88 2.74 -48.23
N GLU A 246 -31.33 1.62 -47.63
CA GLU A 246 -32.60 0.98 -48.00
C GLU A 246 -33.79 1.93 -47.74
N LEU A 247 -33.88 2.52 -46.55
CA LEU A 247 -34.98 3.44 -46.25
C LEU A 247 -34.83 4.82 -46.89
N GLN A 248 -33.61 5.30 -47.15
CA GLN A 248 -33.40 6.50 -47.97
C GLN A 248 -33.96 6.30 -49.39
N ALA A 249 -33.79 5.11 -49.98
CA ALA A 249 -34.37 4.78 -51.28
C ALA A 249 -35.91 4.75 -51.27
N GLU A 250 -36.51 4.45 -50.12
CA GLU A 250 -37.96 4.54 -49.87
C GLU A 250 -38.44 5.97 -49.54
N GLY A 251 -37.53 6.94 -49.48
CA GLY A 251 -37.84 8.36 -49.27
C GLY A 251 -37.85 8.81 -47.80
N TYR A 252 -37.35 8.00 -46.88
CA TYR A 252 -37.20 8.40 -45.49
C TYR A 252 -36.05 9.39 -45.28
N GLN A 253 -36.27 10.36 -44.39
CA GLN A 253 -35.26 11.32 -43.94
C GLN A 253 -34.80 11.00 -42.52
N PHE A 254 -33.48 11.00 -42.30
CA PHE A 254 -32.85 10.74 -41.00
C PHE A 254 -32.40 12.04 -40.36
N GLU A 255 -33.19 12.54 -39.41
CA GLU A 255 -33.02 13.86 -38.80
C GLU A 255 -32.82 13.76 -37.27
N ASN A 256 -32.29 14.82 -36.68
CA ASN A 256 -32.37 15.02 -35.24
C ASN A 256 -33.84 15.16 -34.78
N LEU A 257 -34.09 15.04 -33.48
CA LEU A 257 -35.46 15.12 -32.97
C LEU A 257 -36.06 16.50 -33.16
N THR A 258 -35.32 17.55 -32.84
CA THR A 258 -35.85 18.92 -32.95
C THR A 258 -36.09 19.32 -34.40
N ASP A 259 -35.21 18.92 -35.31
CA ASP A 259 -35.38 19.12 -36.76
C ASP A 259 -36.63 18.39 -37.29
N ALA A 260 -36.84 17.14 -36.89
CA ALA A 260 -38.00 16.35 -37.29
C ALA A 260 -39.32 16.95 -36.80
N LEU A 261 -39.31 17.60 -35.63
CA LEU A 261 -40.47 18.26 -35.03
C LEU A 261 -40.62 19.73 -35.43
N GLY A 262 -39.66 20.32 -36.17
CA GLY A 262 -39.63 21.75 -36.45
C GLY A 262 -39.49 22.62 -35.19
N ALA A 263 -38.78 22.12 -34.18
CA ALA A 263 -38.54 22.78 -32.91
C ALA A 263 -37.14 23.43 -32.86
N PRO A 264 -36.90 24.43 -31.98
CA PRO A 264 -35.55 24.92 -31.71
C PRO A 264 -34.64 23.80 -31.19
N SER A 265 -33.33 23.91 -31.47
CA SER A 265 -32.33 22.96 -30.98
C SER A 265 -32.47 22.73 -29.48
N ALA A 266 -32.35 21.47 -29.06
CA ALA A 266 -32.35 21.14 -27.65
C ALA A 266 -31.05 21.53 -26.95
N HIS A 267 -29.99 21.85 -27.71
CA HIS A 267 -28.69 22.23 -27.17
C HIS A 267 -28.62 23.72 -26.86
N THR A 268 -28.12 24.04 -25.66
CA THR A 268 -27.78 25.40 -25.26
C THR A 268 -26.29 25.49 -24.98
N PRO A 269 -25.54 26.38 -25.67
CA PRO A 269 -24.12 26.59 -25.39
C PRO A 269 -23.88 27.09 -23.96
N VAL A 270 -22.79 26.63 -23.35
CA VAL A 270 -22.40 26.95 -21.97
C VAL A 270 -21.05 27.66 -21.98
N SER A 271 -20.93 28.73 -21.22
CA SER A 271 -19.71 29.53 -21.13
C SER A 271 -19.43 29.96 -19.68
N GLY A 272 -18.28 30.61 -19.46
CA GLY A 272 -17.93 31.18 -18.16
C GLY A 272 -17.72 30.12 -17.07
N ALA A 273 -18.22 30.39 -15.86
CA ALA A 273 -17.95 29.58 -14.68
C ALA A 273 -18.53 28.16 -14.76
N GLU A 274 -19.70 27.98 -15.37
CA GLU A 274 -20.35 26.67 -15.51
C GLU A 274 -19.52 25.73 -16.39
N LEU A 275 -19.04 26.23 -17.54
CA LEU A 275 -18.13 25.48 -18.42
C LEU A 275 -16.86 25.04 -17.69
N TRP A 276 -16.26 25.93 -16.88
CA TRP A 276 -15.06 25.59 -16.11
C TRP A 276 -15.34 24.57 -15.01
N LYS A 277 -16.52 24.58 -14.37
CA LYS A 277 -16.93 23.53 -13.42
C LYS A 277 -17.02 22.18 -14.12
N GLY A 278 -17.67 22.11 -15.28
CA GLY A 278 -17.76 20.88 -16.07
C GLY A 278 -16.38 20.38 -16.51
N ARG A 279 -15.52 21.27 -17.01
CA ARG A 279 -14.14 20.92 -17.40
C ARG A 279 -13.31 20.42 -16.23
N ALA A 280 -13.45 21.03 -15.05
CA ALA A 280 -12.79 20.57 -13.84
C ALA A 280 -13.28 19.17 -13.45
N TRP A 281 -14.58 18.90 -13.55
CA TRP A 281 -15.14 17.56 -13.34
C TRP A 281 -14.52 16.53 -14.28
N VAL A 282 -14.58 16.74 -15.59
CA VAL A 282 -14.00 15.82 -16.60
C VAL A 282 -12.50 15.62 -16.36
N PHE A 283 -11.76 16.68 -16.07
CA PHE A 283 -10.34 16.60 -15.74
C PHE A 283 -10.08 15.73 -14.50
N LEU A 284 -10.87 15.89 -13.43
CA LEU A 284 -10.71 15.10 -12.20
C LEU A 284 -11.00 13.62 -12.45
N VAL A 285 -12.00 13.29 -13.27
CA VAL A 285 -12.29 11.92 -13.67
C VAL A 285 -11.11 11.31 -14.44
N GLN A 286 -10.64 11.98 -15.50
CA GLN A 286 -9.49 11.52 -16.28
C GLN A 286 -8.22 11.38 -15.43
N ALA A 287 -7.98 12.34 -14.53
CA ALA A 287 -6.86 12.30 -13.60
C ALA A 287 -6.98 11.12 -12.63
N SER A 288 -8.19 10.82 -12.15
CA SER A 288 -8.44 9.70 -11.24
C SER A 288 -8.11 8.35 -11.89
N ASP A 289 -8.43 8.18 -13.17
CA ASP A 289 -8.10 6.97 -13.94
C ASP A 289 -6.60 6.86 -14.19
N GLY A 290 -5.97 7.94 -14.67
CA GLY A 290 -4.53 7.97 -14.91
C GLY A 290 -3.72 7.70 -13.63
N ILE A 291 -4.08 8.35 -12.52
CA ILE A 291 -3.43 8.15 -11.21
C ILE A 291 -3.62 6.73 -10.72
N THR A 292 -4.83 6.17 -10.83
CA THR A 292 -5.08 4.78 -10.43
C THR A 292 -4.25 3.81 -11.26
N GLY A 293 -4.14 4.01 -12.58
CA GLY A 293 -3.29 3.21 -13.45
C GLY A 293 -1.81 3.25 -13.05
N VAL A 294 -1.28 4.45 -12.79
CA VAL A 294 0.10 4.63 -12.29
C VAL A 294 0.30 3.96 -10.94
N MET A 295 -0.67 4.09 -10.02
CA MET A 295 -0.62 3.45 -8.70
C MET A 295 -0.58 1.93 -8.82
N VAL A 296 -1.43 1.33 -9.67
CA VAL A 296 -1.45 -0.11 -9.94
C VAL A 296 -0.11 -0.57 -10.52
N ALA A 297 0.45 0.16 -11.49
CA ALA A 297 1.76 -0.16 -12.07
C ALA A 297 2.89 -0.09 -11.02
N CYS A 298 2.92 0.97 -10.21
CA CYS A 298 3.88 1.12 -9.11
C CYS A 298 3.77 -0.02 -8.09
N LEU A 299 2.54 -0.40 -7.70
CA LEU A 299 2.31 -1.52 -6.80
C LEU A 299 2.70 -2.86 -7.40
N ALA A 300 2.47 -3.07 -8.70
CA ALA A 300 2.92 -4.26 -9.40
C ALA A 300 4.45 -4.37 -9.41
N VAL A 301 5.16 -3.27 -9.69
CA VAL A 301 6.62 -3.21 -9.66
C VAL A 301 7.15 -3.48 -8.26
N VAL A 302 6.62 -2.80 -7.23
CA VAL A 302 7.03 -3.01 -5.83
C VAL A 302 6.73 -4.43 -5.37
N GLY A 303 5.54 -4.96 -5.72
CA GLY A 303 5.14 -6.33 -5.42
C GLY A 303 6.10 -7.33 -6.05
N PHE A 304 6.42 -7.17 -7.34
CA PHE A 304 7.41 -7.99 -8.02
C PHE A 304 8.78 -7.93 -7.34
N LEU A 305 9.27 -6.74 -7.01
CA LEU A 305 10.57 -6.55 -6.34
C LEU A 305 10.60 -7.20 -4.95
N VAL A 306 9.52 -7.11 -4.19
CA VAL A 306 9.38 -7.76 -2.88
C VAL A 306 9.38 -9.28 -3.03
N PHE A 307 8.62 -9.83 -3.96
CA PHE A 307 8.62 -11.28 -4.22
C PHE A 307 9.97 -11.78 -4.76
N ALA A 308 10.61 -11.02 -5.65
CA ALA A 308 11.94 -11.33 -6.16
C ALA A 308 12.98 -11.33 -5.03
N ARG A 309 12.93 -10.33 -4.14
CA ARG A 309 13.76 -10.31 -2.91
C ARG A 309 13.49 -11.54 -2.06
N PHE A 310 12.24 -11.93 -1.83
CA PHE A 310 11.93 -13.14 -1.06
C PHE A 310 12.50 -14.39 -1.71
N GLY A 311 12.31 -14.57 -3.02
CA GLY A 311 12.90 -15.69 -3.76
C GLY A 311 14.43 -15.73 -3.63
N LEU A 312 15.07 -14.56 -3.74
CA LEU A 312 16.51 -14.40 -3.58
C LEU A 312 16.96 -14.75 -2.15
N MET A 313 16.24 -14.29 -1.13
CA MET A 313 16.51 -14.59 0.28
C MET A 313 16.46 -16.10 0.53
N LEU A 314 15.41 -16.79 0.07
CA LEU A 314 15.28 -18.25 0.25
C LEU A 314 16.42 -19.01 -0.45
N LEU A 315 16.74 -18.64 -1.69
CA LEU A 315 17.77 -19.30 -2.48
C LEU A 315 19.18 -19.08 -1.90
N LEU A 316 19.52 -17.83 -1.57
CA LEU A 316 20.85 -17.47 -1.07
C LEU A 316 21.05 -17.92 0.39
N SER A 317 20.05 -17.81 1.25
CA SER A 317 20.16 -18.35 2.62
C SER A 317 20.34 -19.87 2.65
N GLY A 318 19.67 -20.60 1.74
CA GLY A 318 19.88 -22.03 1.55
C GLY A 318 21.29 -22.36 1.05
N ARG A 319 21.83 -21.61 0.08
CA ARG A 319 23.23 -21.75 -0.38
C ARG A 319 24.22 -21.45 0.74
N HIS A 320 23.99 -20.40 1.52
CA HIS A 320 24.82 -20.02 2.66
C HIS A 320 24.86 -21.15 3.69
N ALA A 321 23.68 -21.64 4.13
CA ALA A 321 23.58 -22.75 5.08
C ALA A 321 24.31 -24.00 4.58
N ARG A 322 24.14 -24.36 3.30
CA ARG A 322 24.86 -25.49 2.69
C ARG A 322 26.36 -25.27 2.62
N ARG A 323 26.84 -24.04 2.43
CA ARG A 323 28.27 -23.72 2.36
C ARG A 323 28.93 -23.85 3.73
N VAL A 324 28.38 -23.17 4.74
CA VAL A 324 28.96 -23.07 6.08
C VAL A 324 28.85 -24.40 6.85
N ARG A 325 27.82 -25.21 6.58
CA ARG A 325 27.62 -26.52 7.23
C ARG A 325 28.35 -27.69 6.54
N ARG A 326 29.17 -27.44 5.52
CA ARG A 326 30.02 -28.49 4.92
C ARG A 326 31.06 -28.94 5.93
N ARG A 327 31.30 -30.25 6.01
CA ARG A 327 32.29 -30.85 6.93
C ARG A 327 33.71 -30.27 6.77
N ASN A 328 34.08 -29.86 5.55
CA ASN A 328 35.40 -29.31 5.25
C ASN A 328 35.39 -27.78 5.10
N PHE A 329 34.37 -27.09 5.62
CA PHE A 329 34.31 -25.65 5.57
C PHE A 329 35.45 -25.03 6.41
N ARG A 330 36.13 -24.04 5.83
CA ARG A 330 37.16 -23.23 6.49
C ARG A 330 36.88 -21.77 6.19
N TRP A 331 37.07 -20.92 7.19
CA TRP A 331 36.82 -19.48 7.07
C TRP A 331 37.89 -18.76 6.24
N GLY A 332 39.15 -19.18 6.38
CA GLY A 332 40.27 -18.59 5.68
C GLY A 332 41.45 -19.56 5.55
N PRO A 333 42.56 -19.08 4.98
CA PRO A 333 43.79 -19.87 4.83
C PRO A 333 44.48 -20.12 6.16
N ASN A 334 44.28 -19.24 7.15
CA ASN A 334 44.86 -19.40 8.48
C ASN A 334 44.10 -20.49 9.27
N GLY A 335 44.76 -21.07 10.26
CA GLY A 335 44.15 -22.01 11.19
C GLY A 335 43.05 -21.38 12.05
N PRO A 336 42.40 -22.18 12.91
CA PRO A 336 41.45 -21.66 13.90
C PRO A 336 42.09 -20.56 14.76
N ILE A 337 41.34 -19.50 15.03
CA ILE A 337 41.78 -18.41 15.90
C ILE A 337 41.60 -18.89 17.35
N THR A 338 42.69 -18.92 18.11
CA THR A 338 42.74 -19.36 19.52
C THR A 338 43.31 -18.28 20.43
N GLU A 339 43.85 -17.20 19.86
CA GLU A 339 44.41 -16.07 20.58
C GLU A 339 43.32 -15.36 21.41
N PRO A 340 43.68 -14.82 22.58
CA PRO A 340 42.72 -14.08 23.39
C PRO A 340 42.20 -12.82 22.69
N VAL A 341 40.97 -12.42 23.04
CA VAL A 341 40.30 -11.25 22.46
C VAL A 341 39.77 -10.31 23.54
N THR A 342 39.54 -9.04 23.21
CA THR A 342 38.92 -8.10 24.15
C THR A 342 37.42 -7.97 23.83
N VAL A 343 36.57 -8.17 24.83
CA VAL A 343 35.12 -7.94 24.78
C VAL A 343 34.80 -6.60 25.43
N LEU A 344 34.22 -5.68 24.67
CA LEU A 344 33.77 -4.36 25.13
C LEU A 344 32.29 -4.39 25.47
N VAL A 345 31.95 -3.96 26.68
CA VAL A 345 30.58 -3.84 27.18
C VAL A 345 30.31 -2.39 27.59
N PRO A 346 29.76 -1.54 26.70
CA PRO A 346 29.34 -0.20 27.11
C PRO A 346 28.11 -0.31 28.00
N ALA A 347 28.14 0.34 29.16
CA ALA A 347 27.08 0.26 30.15
C ALA A 347 26.66 1.67 30.60
N TYR A 348 25.34 1.93 30.60
CA TYR A 348 24.77 3.14 31.17
C TYR A 348 23.44 2.85 31.86
N ASN A 349 23.46 2.85 33.19
CA ASN A 349 22.31 2.53 34.04
C ASN A 349 21.67 1.16 33.72
N GLU A 350 22.47 0.11 33.85
CA GLU A 350 22.17 -1.29 33.53
C GLU A 350 22.25 -2.21 34.76
N ALA A 351 22.09 -1.66 35.97
CA ALA A 351 22.25 -2.41 37.23
C ALA A 351 21.42 -3.71 37.30
N LYS A 352 20.30 -3.79 36.58
CA LYS A 352 19.42 -4.97 36.56
C LYS A 352 19.91 -6.14 35.71
N CYS A 353 20.76 -5.91 34.72
CA CYS A 353 21.15 -6.92 33.74
C CYS A 353 22.67 -7.12 33.64
N ILE A 354 23.47 -6.12 34.04
CA ILE A 354 24.93 -6.14 33.86
C ILE A 354 25.62 -7.34 34.50
N GLU A 355 25.12 -7.82 35.65
CA GLU A 355 25.67 -9.02 36.31
C GLU A 355 25.55 -10.26 35.43
N ASN A 356 24.35 -10.52 34.89
CA ASN A 356 24.11 -11.66 33.99
C ASN A 356 24.97 -11.56 32.74
N THR A 357 25.10 -10.35 32.18
CA THR A 357 25.94 -10.06 31.02
C THR A 357 27.41 -10.44 31.30
N VAL A 358 28.01 -9.93 32.37
CA VAL A 358 29.41 -10.18 32.71
C VAL A 358 29.65 -11.65 33.06
N ARG A 359 28.75 -12.29 33.82
CA ARG A 359 28.86 -13.72 34.14
C ARG A 359 28.79 -14.59 32.89
N SER A 360 27.97 -14.24 31.91
CA SER A 360 27.90 -14.96 30.63
C SER A 360 29.19 -14.89 29.83
N LEU A 361 29.89 -13.75 29.89
CA LEU A 361 31.19 -13.59 29.24
C LEU A 361 32.28 -14.41 29.92
N VAL A 362 32.34 -14.41 31.24
CA VAL A 362 33.32 -15.21 31.99
C VAL A 362 33.11 -16.72 31.79
N ALA A 363 31.88 -17.15 31.47
CA ALA A 363 31.58 -18.52 31.09
C ALA A 363 31.99 -18.89 29.64
N SER A 364 32.64 -17.99 28.90
CA SER A 364 33.07 -18.26 27.53
C SER A 364 34.10 -19.38 27.46
N ASP A 365 33.99 -20.20 26.41
CA ASP A 365 34.93 -21.27 26.10
C ASP A 365 36.11 -20.80 25.22
N HIS A 366 36.24 -19.49 24.99
CA HIS A 366 37.36 -18.83 24.34
C HIS A 366 38.09 -17.90 25.33
N PRO A 367 39.42 -17.75 25.28
CA PRO A 367 40.13 -16.81 26.15
C PRO A 367 39.73 -15.35 25.88
N ILE A 368 39.28 -14.63 26.90
CA ILE A 368 38.84 -13.24 26.76
C ILE A 368 39.38 -12.31 27.85
N GLU A 369 39.54 -11.04 27.50
CA GLU A 369 39.50 -9.89 28.43
C GLU A 369 38.13 -9.24 28.33
N VAL A 370 37.46 -9.02 29.46
CA VAL A 370 36.19 -8.28 29.51
C VAL A 370 36.47 -6.86 29.99
N LEU A 371 36.08 -5.88 29.18
CA LEU A 371 36.20 -4.46 29.49
C LEU A 371 34.81 -3.83 29.53
N VAL A 372 34.31 -3.61 30.73
CA VAL A 372 33.05 -2.88 30.96
C VAL A 372 33.36 -1.38 30.99
N VAL A 373 32.73 -0.62 30.10
CA VAL A 373 32.88 0.83 30.03
C VAL A 373 31.63 1.49 30.61
N ASP A 374 31.73 1.97 31.84
CA ASP A 374 30.65 2.69 32.50
C ASP A 374 30.60 4.15 32.03
N ASP A 375 29.56 4.49 31.27
CA ASP A 375 29.33 5.82 30.68
C ASP A 375 28.58 6.77 31.65
N GLY A 376 29.05 6.81 32.90
CA GLY A 376 28.54 7.69 33.93
C GLY A 376 27.23 7.23 34.55
N SER A 377 27.13 5.95 34.93
CA SER A 377 25.91 5.39 35.53
C SER A 377 25.63 5.96 36.93
N SER A 378 24.35 6.18 37.23
CA SER A 378 23.87 6.66 38.53
C SER A 378 23.26 5.55 39.41
N ASP A 379 22.96 4.39 38.84
CA ASP A 379 22.23 3.29 39.49
C ASP A 379 23.13 2.23 40.15
N GLY A 380 24.44 2.45 40.20
CA GLY A 380 25.39 1.51 40.77
C GLY A 380 25.93 0.44 39.82
N THR A 381 25.63 0.52 38.52
CA THR A 381 26.14 -0.42 37.48
C THR A 381 27.64 -0.75 37.64
N ALA A 382 28.52 0.25 37.69
CA ALA A 382 29.95 0.03 37.85
C ALA A 382 30.33 -0.70 39.15
N ARG A 383 29.68 -0.36 40.28
CA ARG A 383 29.93 -0.99 41.58
C ARG A 383 29.57 -2.46 41.55
N ILE A 384 28.43 -2.81 40.95
CA ILE A 384 28.00 -4.21 40.80
C ILE A 384 29.10 -5.03 40.10
N VAL A 385 29.66 -4.52 39.00
CA VAL A 385 30.71 -5.24 38.26
C VAL A 385 32.03 -5.34 39.04
N GLU A 386 32.42 -4.28 39.73
CA GLU A 386 33.62 -4.28 40.58
C GLU A 386 33.49 -5.25 41.76
N ASP A 387 32.33 -5.29 42.40
CA ASP A 387 32.04 -6.14 43.56
C ASP A 387 32.01 -7.64 43.19
N LEU A 388 31.77 -7.99 41.92
CA LEU A 388 31.86 -9.38 41.44
C LEU A 388 33.27 -9.95 41.53
N ASN A 389 34.30 -9.10 41.46
CA ASN A 389 35.72 -9.46 41.55
C ASN A 389 36.12 -10.66 40.67
N LEU A 390 35.62 -10.69 39.44
CA LEU A 390 35.84 -11.80 38.49
C LEU A 390 37.19 -11.64 37.75
N PRO A 391 37.94 -12.74 37.56
CA PRO A 391 39.22 -12.69 36.85
C PRO A 391 39.01 -12.30 35.38
N GLY A 392 39.90 -11.46 34.85
CA GLY A 392 39.84 -11.01 33.46
C GLY A 392 38.78 -9.93 33.16
N VAL A 393 38.07 -9.45 34.18
CA VAL A 393 37.10 -8.34 34.06
C VAL A 393 37.72 -7.03 34.55
N ARG A 394 37.57 -5.97 33.76
CA ARG A 394 38.03 -4.61 34.08
C ARG A 394 36.91 -3.61 33.85
N VAL A 395 36.83 -2.61 34.72
CA VAL A 395 35.88 -1.50 34.60
C VAL A 395 36.63 -0.21 34.24
N VAL A 396 36.16 0.49 33.22
CA VAL A 396 36.63 1.83 32.84
C VAL A 396 35.46 2.78 33.00
N ARG A 397 35.61 3.77 33.88
CA ARG A 397 34.57 4.78 34.14
C ARG A 397 34.86 6.03 33.33
N GLN A 398 33.81 6.65 32.79
CA GLN A 398 33.87 7.97 32.13
C GLN A 398 32.63 8.81 32.46
N LEU A 399 32.67 10.10 32.13
CA LEU A 399 31.46 10.94 32.13
C LEU A 399 30.59 10.55 30.94
N ASN A 400 29.27 10.65 31.10
CA ASN A 400 28.32 10.29 30.05
C ASN A 400 28.59 11.08 28.77
N ALA A 401 29.02 10.36 27.74
CA ALA A 401 29.32 10.90 26.41
C ALA A 401 28.64 10.08 25.29
N GLY A 402 27.82 9.09 25.65
CA GLY A 402 27.10 8.23 24.73
C GLY A 402 27.86 6.97 24.36
N LYS A 403 27.10 6.00 23.83
CA LYS A 403 27.61 4.66 23.47
C LYS A 403 28.82 4.69 22.52
N PRO A 404 28.87 5.50 21.44
CA PRO A 404 30.05 5.55 20.57
C PRO A 404 31.32 5.98 21.31
N ALA A 405 31.22 6.99 22.19
CA ALA A 405 32.34 7.45 22.99
C ALA A 405 32.82 6.38 23.98
N ALA A 406 31.89 5.68 24.65
CA ALA A 406 32.21 4.56 25.52
C ALA A 406 32.91 3.41 24.76
N LEU A 407 32.42 3.04 23.58
CA LEU A 407 33.05 2.02 22.74
C LEU A 407 34.46 2.43 22.28
N ASN A 408 34.66 3.68 21.88
CA ASN A 408 35.99 4.19 21.51
C ASN A 408 36.95 4.23 22.70
N ARG A 409 36.46 4.59 23.89
CA ARG A 409 37.26 4.51 25.12
C ARG A 409 37.65 3.06 25.44
N GLY A 410 36.72 2.13 25.24
CA GLY A 410 36.99 0.70 25.33
C GLY A 410 38.06 0.24 24.34
N LEU A 411 37.93 0.62 23.07
CA LEU A 411 38.90 0.32 22.01
C LEU A 411 40.31 0.82 22.35
N ALA A 412 40.44 2.03 22.91
CA ALA A 412 41.72 2.59 23.34
C ALA A 412 42.36 1.83 24.53
N ASN A 413 41.56 1.11 25.32
CA ASN A 413 42.01 0.37 26.50
C ASN A 413 42.10 -1.15 26.28
N ALA A 414 41.71 -1.64 25.09
CA ALA A 414 41.72 -3.04 24.73
C ALA A 414 43.16 -3.57 24.57
N ARG A 415 43.42 -4.80 25.03
CA ARG A 415 44.75 -5.41 24.93
C ARG A 415 44.99 -6.16 23.62
N TYR A 416 43.93 -6.67 23.00
CA TYR A 416 44.04 -7.61 21.88
C TYR A 416 43.58 -7.00 20.55
N ASP A 417 43.95 -7.66 19.45
CA ASP A 417 43.71 -7.19 18.08
C ASP A 417 42.30 -7.46 17.57
N ILE A 418 41.58 -8.40 18.18
CA ILE A 418 40.18 -8.67 17.86
C ILE A 418 39.33 -8.10 19.00
N ILE A 419 38.36 -7.28 18.60
CA ILE A 419 37.47 -6.53 19.48
C ILE A 419 36.06 -7.08 19.29
N VAL A 420 35.51 -7.69 20.33
CA VAL A 420 34.11 -8.10 20.37
C VAL A 420 33.32 -7.00 21.05
N MET A 421 32.18 -6.61 20.50
CA MET A 421 31.27 -5.62 21.08
C MET A 421 29.95 -6.30 21.44
N MET A 422 29.44 -5.97 22.62
CA MET A 422 28.25 -6.55 23.21
C MET A 422 27.49 -5.49 24.01
N ASP A 423 26.16 -5.42 23.87
CA ASP A 423 25.34 -4.53 24.70
C ASP A 423 25.24 -5.08 26.14
N GLY A 424 25.23 -4.21 27.16
CA GLY A 424 25.28 -4.67 28.57
C GLY A 424 23.97 -5.25 29.12
N ASP A 425 22.96 -5.43 28.27
CA ASP A 425 21.72 -6.18 28.52
C ASP A 425 21.64 -7.52 27.77
N THR A 426 22.73 -7.93 27.15
CA THR A 426 22.80 -9.13 26.32
C THR A 426 23.45 -10.28 27.10
N VAL A 427 23.17 -11.52 26.71
CA VAL A 427 23.77 -12.72 27.30
C VAL A 427 24.34 -13.59 26.18
N PHE A 428 25.62 -13.94 26.25
CA PHE A 428 26.27 -14.81 25.27
C PHE A 428 26.11 -16.29 25.65
N GLU A 429 25.99 -17.16 24.64
CA GLU A 429 26.25 -18.59 24.85
C GLU A 429 27.77 -18.80 25.07
N PRO A 430 28.20 -19.84 25.81
CA PRO A 430 29.63 -20.09 26.07
C PRO A 430 30.50 -20.09 24.79
N SER A 431 29.93 -20.62 23.70
CA SER A 431 30.58 -20.76 22.39
C SER A 431 30.60 -19.47 21.55
N THR A 432 29.87 -18.43 21.93
CA THR A 432 29.60 -17.29 21.05
C THR A 432 30.85 -16.55 20.63
N VAL A 433 31.76 -16.28 21.58
CA VAL A 433 33.03 -15.61 21.27
C VAL A 433 33.89 -16.49 20.37
N ARG A 434 34.02 -17.79 20.66
CA ARG A 434 34.77 -18.72 19.81
C ARG A 434 34.27 -18.69 18.37
N GLU A 435 32.96 -18.73 18.16
CA GLU A 435 32.35 -18.69 16.82
C GLU A 435 32.53 -17.34 16.12
N LEU A 436 32.50 -16.22 16.86
CA LEU A 436 32.72 -14.87 16.31
C LEU A 436 34.13 -14.64 15.79
N VAL A 437 35.14 -15.27 16.40
CA VAL A 437 36.54 -14.99 16.07
C VAL A 437 37.06 -15.82 14.90
N GLN A 438 36.48 -17.00 14.64
CA GLN A 438 36.96 -17.89 13.57
C GLN A 438 37.00 -17.25 12.16
N PRO A 439 36.05 -16.38 11.76
CA PRO A 439 36.11 -15.75 10.44
C PRO A 439 37.35 -14.86 10.20
N PHE A 440 38.02 -14.37 11.24
CA PHE A 440 39.25 -13.57 11.11
C PHE A 440 40.47 -14.38 10.64
N ALA A 441 40.35 -15.71 10.53
CA ALA A 441 41.30 -16.55 9.82
C ALA A 441 41.46 -16.14 8.34
N ASP A 442 40.48 -15.43 7.76
CA ASP A 442 40.65 -14.71 6.50
C ASP A 442 41.13 -13.26 6.80
N PRO A 443 42.34 -12.87 6.36
CA PRO A 443 42.87 -11.53 6.62
C PRO A 443 42.05 -10.41 5.98
N LYS A 444 41.19 -10.71 5.00
CA LYS A 444 40.30 -9.72 4.36
C LYS A 444 39.04 -9.44 5.18
N VAL A 445 38.76 -10.24 6.20
CA VAL A 445 37.62 -10.03 7.10
C VAL A 445 38.00 -8.94 8.11
N GLY A 446 37.25 -7.84 8.05
CA GLY A 446 37.38 -6.72 8.98
C GLY A 446 36.35 -6.77 10.10
N ALA A 447 35.20 -7.41 9.86
CA ALA A 447 34.17 -7.57 10.89
C ALA A 447 33.26 -8.79 10.67
N VAL A 448 32.64 -9.23 11.76
CA VAL A 448 31.77 -10.40 11.85
C VAL A 448 30.49 -10.03 12.59
N ALA A 449 29.36 -10.28 11.95
CA ALA A 449 28.04 -10.18 12.57
C ALA A 449 27.64 -11.52 13.20
N GLY A 450 27.22 -11.49 14.46
CA GLY A 450 26.61 -12.64 15.12
C GLY A 450 25.09 -12.70 14.94
N ASN A 451 24.51 -13.70 15.58
CA ASN A 451 23.11 -14.04 15.56
C ASN A 451 22.41 -13.57 16.84
N ALA A 452 21.79 -12.39 16.77
CA ALA A 452 20.99 -11.84 17.88
C ALA A 452 19.64 -12.56 18.00
N LYS A 453 19.27 -12.95 19.22
CA LYS A 453 18.07 -13.69 19.59
C LYS A 453 17.30 -12.95 20.66
N VAL A 454 15.96 -13.04 20.60
CA VAL A 454 15.06 -12.45 21.61
C VAL A 454 14.93 -13.40 22.79
N GLY A 455 15.30 -12.93 23.99
CA GLY A 455 15.17 -13.70 25.24
C GLY A 455 13.74 -13.75 25.79
N ASN A 456 13.04 -12.62 25.80
CA ASN A 456 11.70 -12.46 26.38
C ASN A 456 10.57 -12.57 25.34
N LYS A 457 10.28 -13.80 24.89
CA LYS A 457 9.34 -14.07 23.77
C LYS A 457 7.93 -14.52 24.18
N ASP A 458 7.60 -14.47 25.46
CA ASP A 458 6.32 -14.98 25.98
C ASP A 458 5.16 -13.97 25.85
N SER A 459 5.47 -12.69 25.61
CA SER A 459 4.46 -11.69 25.27
C SER A 459 4.15 -11.67 23.77
N LEU A 460 3.00 -11.14 23.38
CA LEU A 460 2.64 -11.00 21.96
C LEU A 460 3.65 -10.11 21.20
N ILE A 461 4.08 -9.00 21.82
CA ILE A 461 5.09 -8.10 21.26
C ILE A 461 6.45 -8.80 21.17
N GLY A 462 6.83 -9.61 22.17
CA GLY A 462 8.03 -10.44 22.14
C GLY A 462 7.98 -11.51 21.04
N ALA A 463 6.83 -12.15 20.82
CA ALA A 463 6.63 -13.13 19.76
C ALA A 463 6.76 -12.50 18.36
N TRP A 464 6.18 -11.32 18.13
CA TRP A 464 6.33 -10.59 16.86
C TRP A 464 7.76 -10.17 16.57
N GLN A 465 8.46 -9.67 17.60
CA GLN A 465 9.89 -9.34 17.48
C GLN A 465 10.73 -10.61 17.24
N HIS A 466 10.39 -11.73 17.86
CA HIS A 466 11.05 -13.00 17.60
C HIS A 466 10.90 -13.43 16.13
N ILE A 467 9.68 -13.35 15.56
CA ILE A 467 9.45 -13.62 14.13
C ILE A 467 10.32 -12.70 13.28
N GLU A 468 10.34 -11.41 13.59
CA GLU A 468 11.11 -10.42 12.85
C GLU A 468 12.63 -10.65 12.95
N TYR A 469 13.17 -11.01 14.11
CA TYR A 469 14.60 -11.28 14.25
C TYR A 469 15.01 -12.51 13.44
N VAL A 470 14.21 -13.58 13.49
CA VAL A 470 14.49 -14.81 12.74
C VAL A 470 14.33 -14.58 11.23
N MET A 471 13.25 -13.93 10.80
CA MET A 471 12.92 -13.74 9.39
C MET A 471 13.62 -12.53 8.78
N GLY A 472 13.54 -11.36 9.42
CA GLY A 472 14.00 -10.08 8.90
C GLY A 472 15.47 -9.78 9.17
N PHE A 473 16.09 -10.40 10.18
CA PHE A 473 17.52 -10.22 10.42
C PHE A 473 18.33 -11.46 10.04
N ASN A 474 18.04 -12.63 10.60
CA ASN A 474 18.92 -13.78 10.42
C ASN A 474 18.88 -14.38 9.02
N LEU A 475 17.69 -14.46 8.40
CA LEU A 475 17.57 -14.92 7.02
C LEU A 475 18.23 -13.95 6.04
N ASP A 476 17.97 -12.65 6.22
CA ASP A 476 18.55 -11.54 5.45
C ASP A 476 20.08 -11.53 5.52
N ARG A 477 20.65 -11.69 6.72
CA ARG A 477 22.11 -11.70 6.92
C ARG A 477 22.81 -12.78 6.11
N ARG A 478 22.22 -13.97 6.00
CA ARG A 478 22.77 -15.06 5.15
C ARG A 478 22.81 -14.66 3.68
N MET A 479 21.79 -13.94 3.20
CA MET A 479 21.76 -13.40 1.85
C MET A 479 22.82 -12.31 1.67
N TYR A 480 22.87 -11.33 2.58
CA TYR A 480 23.81 -10.23 2.51
C TYR A 480 25.28 -10.67 2.63
N ASP A 481 25.57 -11.71 3.40
CA ASP A 481 26.91 -12.31 3.49
C ASP A 481 27.38 -12.84 2.11
N LEU A 482 26.52 -13.58 1.40
CA LEU A 482 26.85 -14.06 0.06
C LEU A 482 26.96 -12.93 -0.98
N LEU A 483 26.11 -11.90 -0.86
CA LEU A 483 26.17 -10.72 -1.72
C LEU A 483 27.39 -9.83 -1.39
N GLY A 484 27.96 -9.96 -0.21
CA GLY A 484 29.08 -9.16 0.28
C GLY A 484 28.69 -7.72 0.56
N CYS A 485 27.48 -7.49 1.07
CA CYS A 485 26.92 -6.16 1.31
C CYS A 485 26.09 -6.11 2.61
N MET A 486 26.63 -6.66 3.69
CA MET A 486 26.00 -6.61 5.01
C MET A 486 25.70 -5.15 5.40
N PRO A 487 24.42 -4.77 5.64
CA PRO A 487 24.11 -3.39 5.98
C PRO A 487 24.46 -3.04 7.41
N THR A 488 24.31 -3.99 8.33
CA THR A 488 24.37 -3.74 9.78
C THR A 488 24.87 -4.98 10.51
N ILE A 489 25.94 -4.81 11.29
CA ILE A 489 26.34 -5.70 12.37
C ILE A 489 25.52 -5.33 13.61
N PRO A 490 24.82 -6.25 14.29
CA PRO A 490 24.07 -5.91 15.49
C PRO A 490 25.01 -5.43 16.60
N GLY A 491 24.72 -4.28 17.23
CA GLY A 491 25.45 -3.81 18.42
C GLY A 491 25.52 -4.82 19.57
N ALA A 492 24.50 -5.68 19.70
CA ALA A 492 24.45 -6.73 20.71
C ALA A 492 25.45 -7.88 20.48
N VAL A 493 25.90 -8.12 19.24
CA VAL A 493 26.80 -9.23 18.91
C VAL A 493 27.57 -8.96 17.62
N GLY A 494 28.74 -8.35 17.77
CA GLY A 494 29.65 -8.05 16.66
C GLY A 494 31.10 -8.26 17.07
N ALA A 495 31.94 -8.64 16.12
CA ALA A 495 33.39 -8.67 16.31
C ALA A 495 34.10 -7.93 15.18
N PHE A 496 35.22 -7.31 15.49
CA PHE A 496 35.94 -6.41 14.60
C PHE A 496 37.44 -6.62 14.73
N ARG A 497 38.15 -6.49 13.61
CA ARG A 497 39.59 -6.33 13.61
C ARG A 497 39.91 -4.91 14.06
N ARG A 498 40.75 -4.75 15.10
CA ARG A 498 41.16 -3.44 15.63
C ARG A 498 41.67 -2.51 14.54
N SER A 499 42.58 -3.00 13.70
CA SER A 499 43.14 -2.22 12.59
C SER A 499 42.09 -1.75 11.59
N ALA A 500 41.00 -2.50 11.41
CA ALA A 500 39.89 -2.12 10.53
C ALA A 500 39.05 -1.01 11.17
N LEU A 501 38.74 -1.12 12.48
CA LEU A 501 38.05 -0.06 13.22
C LEU A 501 38.85 1.23 13.26
N GLU A 502 40.14 1.17 13.61
CA GLU A 502 41.00 2.36 13.70
C GLU A 502 41.12 3.07 12.34
N ARG A 503 41.23 2.30 11.25
CA ARG A 503 41.33 2.85 9.90
C ARG A 503 40.05 3.57 9.45
N VAL A 504 38.88 3.16 9.92
CA VAL A 504 37.61 3.85 9.64
C VAL A 504 37.27 4.93 10.67
N GLY A 505 38.15 5.19 11.65
CA GLY A 505 37.97 6.23 12.68
C GLY A 505 37.20 5.79 13.92
N GLY A 506 37.04 4.48 14.15
CA GLY A 506 36.31 3.93 15.29
C GLY A 506 34.79 4.03 15.15
N MET A 507 34.09 4.12 16.28
CA MET A 507 32.63 4.25 16.35
C MET A 507 32.23 5.73 16.24
N SER A 508 31.53 6.08 15.17
CA SER A 508 31.06 7.45 14.94
C SER A 508 29.80 7.77 15.76
N ASP A 509 29.66 9.03 16.19
CA ASP A 509 28.48 9.60 16.84
C ASP A 509 27.62 10.46 15.88
N ASP A 510 27.96 10.51 14.59
CA ASP A 510 27.24 11.28 13.57
C ASP A 510 25.80 10.78 13.34
N THR A 511 25.54 9.50 13.64
CA THR A 511 24.26 8.84 13.39
C THR A 511 23.75 8.16 14.66
N LEU A 512 22.43 7.98 14.73
CA LEU A 512 21.81 7.26 15.86
C LEU A 512 21.93 5.72 15.79
N ALA A 513 22.50 5.21 14.71
CA ALA A 513 22.73 3.79 14.45
C ALA A 513 24.21 3.59 14.14
N GLU A 514 25.03 3.71 15.18
CA GLU A 514 26.50 3.64 15.12
C GLU A 514 26.99 2.32 14.50
N ASP A 515 26.24 1.26 14.73
CA ASP A 515 26.50 -0.10 14.27
C ASP A 515 26.31 -0.25 12.76
N THR A 516 25.30 0.41 12.20
CA THR A 516 25.02 0.49 10.77
C THR A 516 26.05 1.39 10.09
N ASP A 517 26.37 2.54 10.68
CA ASP A 517 27.36 3.48 10.16
C ASP A 517 28.75 2.84 10.03
N VAL A 518 29.27 2.21 11.10
CA VAL A 518 30.59 1.56 11.06
C VAL A 518 30.61 0.40 10.06
N THR A 519 29.51 -0.34 9.93
CA THR A 519 29.41 -1.43 8.94
C THR A 519 29.56 -0.91 7.51
N MET A 520 28.87 0.20 7.18
CA MET A 520 28.99 0.84 5.87
C MET A 520 30.39 1.44 5.65
N ALA A 521 30.99 2.03 6.69
CA ALA A 521 32.35 2.57 6.62
C ALA A 521 33.40 1.49 6.31
N LEU A 522 33.30 0.33 6.98
CA LEU A 522 34.16 -0.83 6.72
C LEU A 522 34.03 -1.35 5.29
N HIS A 523 32.80 -1.39 4.77
CA HIS A 523 32.56 -1.77 3.38
C HIS A 523 33.17 -0.79 2.38
N ARG A 524 33.11 0.52 2.66
CA ARG A 524 33.76 1.55 1.81
C ARG A 524 35.28 1.46 1.86
N ASP A 525 35.86 1.17 3.01
CA ASP A 525 37.31 0.97 3.14
C ASP A 525 37.81 -0.34 2.50
N GLY A 526 36.88 -1.26 2.17
CA GLY A 526 37.12 -2.47 1.40
C GLY A 526 37.23 -3.74 2.22
N TRP A 527 36.88 -3.68 3.50
CA TRP A 527 36.81 -4.85 4.35
C TRP A 527 35.62 -5.74 4.00
N ARG A 528 35.81 -7.05 4.21
CA ARG A 528 34.71 -8.00 4.18
C ARG A 528 34.05 -8.04 5.55
N VAL A 529 32.73 -7.90 5.54
CA VAL A 529 31.86 -8.12 6.69
C VAL A 529 31.12 -9.43 6.44
N VAL A 530 31.19 -10.37 7.38
CA VAL A 530 30.65 -11.72 7.23
C VAL A 530 29.70 -12.09 8.37
N TYR A 531 28.91 -13.15 8.19
CA TYR A 531 27.92 -13.60 9.17
C TYR A 531 28.28 -14.95 9.82
N ALA A 532 28.37 -14.99 11.15
CA ALA A 532 28.59 -16.20 11.94
C ALA A 532 27.28 -16.73 12.53
N GLU A 533 26.63 -17.70 11.87
CA GLU A 533 25.27 -18.15 12.24
C GLU A 533 25.16 -18.83 13.62
N ASN A 534 26.27 -19.37 14.12
CA ASN A 534 26.35 -20.08 15.40
C ASN A 534 26.75 -19.16 16.58
N ALA A 535 27.22 -17.94 16.31
CA ALA A 535 27.56 -16.96 17.35
C ALA A 535 26.27 -16.34 17.92
N ARG A 536 25.68 -16.93 18.95
CA ARG A 536 24.34 -16.57 19.42
C ARG A 536 24.39 -15.66 20.64
N ALA A 537 23.57 -14.61 20.63
CA ALA A 537 23.47 -13.67 21.73
C ALA A 537 21.99 -13.39 22.04
N TRP A 538 21.62 -13.49 23.31
CA TRP A 538 20.24 -13.33 23.78
C TRP A 538 20.06 -11.93 24.36
N THR A 539 19.19 -11.12 23.77
CA THR A 539 18.93 -9.72 24.17
C THR A 539 17.48 -9.53 24.64
N GLU A 540 17.28 -8.50 25.47
CA GLU A 540 15.97 -8.10 25.98
C GLU A 540 15.25 -7.20 24.96
N ALA A 541 14.18 -7.74 24.36
CA ALA A 541 13.34 -7.00 23.44
C ALA A 541 12.34 -6.10 24.20
N PRO A 542 11.94 -4.95 23.63
CA PRO A 542 10.86 -4.11 24.14
C PRO A 542 9.61 -4.89 24.58
N GLU A 543 9.08 -4.59 25.76
CA GLU A 543 7.88 -5.23 26.32
C GLU A 543 6.62 -4.38 26.12
N SER A 544 6.76 -3.10 25.78
CA SER A 544 5.65 -2.18 25.54
C SER A 544 5.71 -1.52 24.17
N VAL A 545 4.54 -1.09 23.67
CA VAL A 545 4.41 -0.36 22.40
C VAL A 545 5.24 0.92 22.39
N GLN A 546 5.32 1.64 23.51
CA GLN A 546 6.10 2.88 23.61
C GLN A 546 7.61 2.63 23.51
N GLN A 547 8.10 1.56 24.14
CA GLN A 547 9.49 1.14 24.05
C GLN A 547 9.84 0.71 22.62
N LEU A 548 8.98 -0.13 22.03
CA LEU A 548 9.12 -0.57 20.65
C LEU A 548 9.12 0.62 19.68
N TRP A 549 8.19 1.57 19.84
CA TRP A 549 8.14 2.79 19.05
C TRP A 549 9.47 3.55 19.09
N SER A 550 9.98 3.79 20.30
CA SER A 550 11.22 4.57 20.52
C SER A 550 12.43 3.89 19.88
N GLN A 551 12.53 2.57 20.01
CA GLN A 551 13.57 1.77 19.37
C GLN A 551 13.48 1.84 17.84
N ARG A 552 12.30 1.55 17.27
CA ARG A 552 12.10 1.47 15.82
C ARG A 552 12.27 2.81 15.13
N TYR A 553 11.85 3.88 15.79
CA TYR A 553 12.04 5.24 15.31
C TYR A 553 13.52 5.60 15.23
N ARG A 554 14.30 5.27 16.27
CA ARG A 554 15.75 5.47 16.28
C ARG A 554 16.46 4.64 15.21
N TRP A 555 16.12 3.36 15.08
CA TRP A 555 16.72 2.47 14.06
C TRP A 555 16.41 2.93 12.64
N SER A 556 15.15 3.26 12.36
CA SER A 556 14.73 3.70 11.03
C SER A 556 15.40 5.03 10.66
N TYR A 557 15.39 6.00 11.58
CA TYR A 557 16.01 7.29 11.33
C TYR A 557 17.55 7.19 11.24
N GLY A 558 18.20 6.47 12.14
CA GLY A 558 19.64 6.24 12.12
C GLY A 558 20.11 5.53 10.85
N THR A 559 19.34 4.56 10.36
CA THR A 559 19.61 3.89 9.08
C THR A 559 19.56 4.89 7.91
N MET A 560 18.56 5.78 7.88
CA MET A 560 18.48 6.83 6.85
C MET A 560 19.66 7.80 6.93
N GLN A 561 20.12 8.16 8.15
CA GLN A 561 21.31 8.98 8.33
C GLN A 561 22.58 8.28 7.81
N ALA A 562 22.76 6.99 8.11
CA ALA A 562 23.90 6.21 7.63
C ALA A 562 23.91 6.08 6.09
N ILE A 563 22.75 5.76 5.48
CA ILE A 563 22.61 5.72 4.02
C ILE A 563 23.01 7.07 3.41
N TRP A 564 22.52 8.18 3.99
CA TRP A 564 22.85 9.51 3.52
C TRP A 564 24.33 9.84 3.67
N LYS A 565 24.93 9.56 4.83
CA LYS A 565 26.36 9.76 5.11
C LYS A 565 27.24 9.03 4.09
N HIS A 566 26.85 7.80 3.73
CA HIS A 566 27.61 6.92 2.83
C HIS A 566 27.19 6.97 1.35
N ARG A 567 26.28 7.88 0.96
CA ARG A 567 25.73 7.98 -0.41
C ARG A 567 26.77 8.10 -1.53
N ARG A 568 27.95 8.64 -1.25
CA ARG A 568 29.05 8.77 -2.23
C ARG A 568 29.60 7.42 -2.69
N ALA A 569 29.40 6.35 -1.92
CA ALA A 569 29.79 4.99 -2.32
C ALA A 569 29.18 4.56 -3.67
N LEU A 570 28.04 5.13 -4.08
CA LEU A 570 27.38 4.84 -5.36
C LEU A 570 28.26 5.15 -6.59
N VAL A 571 29.12 6.16 -6.48
CA VAL A 571 29.95 6.64 -7.59
C VAL A 571 31.44 6.33 -7.39
N GLU A 572 31.81 5.79 -6.23
CA GLU A 572 33.19 5.42 -5.90
C GLU A 572 33.63 4.13 -6.62
N GLY A 573 34.87 4.12 -7.12
CA GLY A 573 35.53 2.94 -7.68
C GLY A 573 36.13 2.03 -6.59
N GLY A 574 36.75 0.92 -7.01
CA GLY A 574 37.46 0.02 -6.09
C GLY A 574 36.55 -0.73 -5.12
N ALA A 575 37.02 -0.92 -3.89
CA ALA A 575 36.36 -1.77 -2.90
C ALA A 575 35.01 -1.21 -2.40
N SER A 576 34.88 0.13 -2.30
CA SER A 576 33.59 0.83 -2.08
C SER A 576 32.54 0.46 -3.12
N GLY A 577 32.96 0.24 -4.37
CA GLY A 577 32.06 0.18 -5.51
C GLY A 577 31.09 -1.01 -5.49
N ARG A 578 31.41 -2.13 -4.82
CA ARG A 578 30.50 -3.30 -4.74
C ARG A 578 29.36 -3.04 -3.74
N PHE A 579 29.69 -2.59 -2.54
CA PHE A 579 28.68 -2.19 -1.55
C PHE A 579 27.86 -1.01 -2.06
N GLY A 580 28.53 -0.02 -2.65
CA GLY A 580 27.89 1.15 -3.23
C GLY A 580 26.89 0.83 -4.35
N ARG A 581 27.22 -0.02 -5.31
CA ARG A 581 26.35 -0.30 -6.48
C ARG A 581 25.27 -1.35 -6.23
N VAL A 582 25.46 -2.25 -5.26
CA VAL A 582 24.50 -3.33 -4.98
C VAL A 582 23.88 -3.17 -3.61
N GLY A 583 24.68 -3.04 -2.56
CA GLY A 583 24.22 -2.94 -1.17
C GLY A 583 23.39 -1.71 -0.91
N LEU A 584 23.91 -0.52 -1.21
CA LEU A 584 23.26 0.74 -0.85
C LEU A 584 21.90 0.95 -1.54
N PRO A 585 21.73 0.69 -2.85
CA PRO A 585 20.42 0.73 -3.50
C PRO A 585 19.46 -0.30 -2.94
N PHE A 586 19.92 -1.53 -2.68
CA PHE A 586 19.09 -2.60 -2.15
C PHE A 586 18.56 -2.24 -0.75
N VAL A 587 19.43 -1.76 0.13
CA VAL A 587 19.09 -1.31 1.49
C VAL A 587 18.14 -0.12 1.42
N SER A 588 18.42 0.88 0.57
CA SER A 588 17.56 2.06 0.41
C SER A 588 16.17 1.67 -0.10
N LEU A 589 16.09 0.80 -1.11
CA LEU A 589 14.84 0.36 -1.70
C LEU A 589 14.00 -0.41 -0.67
N PHE A 590 14.60 -1.36 0.03
CA PHE A 590 13.83 -2.31 0.84
C PHE A 590 13.67 -1.93 2.31
N MET A 591 14.54 -1.09 2.88
CA MET A 591 14.41 -0.60 4.25
C MET A 591 13.77 0.79 4.33
N VAL A 592 13.80 1.58 3.25
CA VAL A 592 13.23 2.94 3.22
C VAL A 592 12.05 3.05 2.25
N VAL A 593 12.26 2.80 0.95
CA VAL A 593 11.26 3.14 -0.08
C VAL A 593 10.05 2.20 -0.07
N ALA A 594 10.25 0.88 -0.14
CA ALA A 594 9.15 -0.08 -0.24
C ALA A 594 8.21 -0.03 0.99
N PRO A 595 8.71 0.07 2.24
CA PRO A 595 7.83 0.21 3.40
C PRO A 595 7.02 1.52 3.42
N LEU A 596 7.45 2.60 2.75
CA LEU A 596 6.67 3.84 2.62
C LEU A 596 5.46 3.69 1.69
N LEU A 597 5.54 2.77 0.71
CA LEU A 597 4.46 2.50 -0.23
C LEU A 597 3.47 1.44 0.29
N ALA A 598 3.83 0.70 1.33
CA ALA A 598 3.03 -0.37 1.88
C ALA A 598 1.62 0.05 2.38
N PRO A 599 1.39 1.26 2.94
CA PRO A 599 0.02 1.72 3.27
C PRO A 599 -0.92 1.77 2.07
N LEU A 600 -0.40 2.01 0.85
CA LEU A 600 -1.21 2.03 -0.36
C LEU A 600 -1.79 0.63 -0.66
N ILE A 601 -1.03 -0.43 -0.40
CA ILE A 601 -1.52 -1.82 -0.56
C ILE A 601 -2.75 -2.05 0.31
N ASP A 602 -2.75 -1.53 1.55
CA ASP A 602 -3.87 -1.69 2.47
C ASP A 602 -5.09 -0.87 2.04
N ILE A 603 -4.90 0.32 1.45
CA ILE A 603 -5.99 1.11 0.85
C ILE A 603 -6.62 0.37 -0.34
N PHE A 604 -5.80 -0.17 -1.25
CA PHE A 604 -6.30 -0.96 -2.39
C PHE A 604 -6.97 -2.26 -1.95
N LEU A 605 -6.47 -2.91 -0.90
CA LEU A 605 -7.12 -4.07 -0.30
C LEU A 605 -8.52 -3.71 0.19
N LEU A 606 -8.66 -2.62 0.96
CA LEU A 606 -9.96 -2.17 1.45
C LEU A 606 -10.90 -1.77 0.31
N TYR A 607 -10.40 -1.00 -0.66
CA TYR A 607 -11.15 -0.64 -1.86
C TYR A 607 -11.63 -1.88 -2.61
N GLY A 608 -10.75 -2.84 -2.89
CA GLY A 608 -11.06 -4.07 -3.60
C GLY A 608 -11.96 -5.04 -2.84
N VAL A 609 -12.03 -4.93 -1.51
CA VAL A 609 -12.95 -5.71 -0.66
C VAL A 609 -14.35 -5.08 -0.65
N ILE A 610 -14.44 -3.75 -0.54
CA ILE A 610 -15.71 -3.05 -0.39
C ILE A 610 -16.40 -2.82 -1.75
N PHE A 611 -15.62 -2.47 -2.78
CA PHE A 611 -16.13 -2.00 -4.07
C PHE A 611 -15.67 -2.83 -5.26
N GLY A 612 -14.52 -3.50 -5.15
CA GLY A 612 -13.98 -4.36 -6.19
C GLY A 612 -14.47 -5.82 -6.14
N PRO A 613 -13.80 -6.74 -6.86
CA PRO A 613 -14.13 -8.16 -6.83
C PRO A 613 -13.65 -8.79 -5.50
N THR A 614 -14.45 -8.64 -4.44
CA THR A 614 -14.14 -9.01 -3.05
C THR A 614 -13.48 -10.38 -2.93
N GLN A 615 -14.03 -11.41 -3.60
CA GLN A 615 -13.48 -12.76 -3.56
C GLN A 615 -12.05 -12.83 -4.11
N LYS A 616 -11.78 -12.21 -5.27
CA LYS A 616 -10.44 -12.20 -5.89
C LYS A 616 -9.45 -11.44 -5.00
N THR A 617 -9.89 -10.33 -4.42
CA THR A 617 -9.08 -9.50 -3.52
C THR A 617 -8.68 -10.28 -2.25
N ILE A 618 -9.63 -10.96 -1.61
CA ILE A 618 -9.38 -11.79 -0.42
C ILE A 618 -8.45 -12.95 -0.75
N VAL A 619 -8.67 -13.66 -1.87
CA VAL A 619 -7.80 -14.77 -2.30
C VAL A 619 -6.37 -14.28 -2.55
N ALA A 620 -6.18 -13.14 -3.21
CA ALA A 620 -4.85 -12.56 -3.43
C ALA A 620 -4.15 -12.23 -2.09
N TRP A 621 -4.88 -11.62 -1.14
CA TRP A 621 -4.34 -11.31 0.18
C TRP A 621 -3.95 -12.57 0.97
N LEU A 622 -4.79 -13.60 0.96
CA LEU A 622 -4.48 -14.90 1.56
C LEU A 622 -3.27 -15.57 0.89
N GLY A 623 -3.11 -15.41 -0.42
CA GLY A 623 -1.92 -15.87 -1.15
C GLY A 623 -0.63 -15.20 -0.67
N VAL A 624 -0.64 -13.87 -0.50
CA VAL A 624 0.50 -13.12 0.08
C VAL A 624 0.81 -13.61 1.49
N MET A 625 -0.21 -13.78 2.33
CA MET A 625 -0.08 -14.31 3.69
C MET A 625 0.53 -15.71 3.72
N ALA A 626 0.11 -16.60 2.80
CA ALA A 626 0.64 -17.95 2.69
C ALA A 626 2.13 -17.93 2.30
N ILE A 627 2.52 -17.11 1.33
CA ILE A 627 3.92 -16.95 0.91
C ILE A 627 4.78 -16.46 2.08
N GLN A 628 4.31 -15.44 2.82
CA GLN A 628 5.01 -14.94 4.01
C GLN A 628 5.13 -16.02 5.09
N GLY A 629 4.06 -16.79 5.33
CA GLY A 629 4.05 -17.91 6.28
C GLY A 629 5.05 -19.01 5.91
N ILE A 630 5.13 -19.38 4.63
CA ILE A 630 6.12 -20.35 4.12
C ILE A 630 7.54 -19.83 4.33
N CYS A 631 7.80 -18.56 4.04
CA CYS A 631 9.11 -17.95 4.24
C CYS A 631 9.51 -17.91 5.71
N ALA A 632 8.57 -17.55 6.60
CA ALA A 632 8.81 -17.52 8.04
C ALA A 632 9.08 -18.94 8.58
N ALA A 633 8.30 -19.94 8.15
CA ALA A 633 8.53 -21.34 8.49
C ALA A 633 9.90 -21.84 8.01
N TYR A 634 10.33 -21.44 6.81
CA TYR A 634 11.66 -21.77 6.32
C TYR A 634 12.78 -21.15 7.19
N ALA A 635 12.65 -19.87 7.55
CA ALA A 635 13.62 -19.18 8.41
C ALA A 635 13.73 -19.84 9.79
N PHE A 636 12.59 -20.15 10.42
CA PHE A 636 12.55 -20.84 11.71
C PHE A 636 13.19 -22.22 11.64
N ARG A 637 13.00 -22.95 10.52
CA ARG A 637 13.63 -24.27 10.32
C ARG A 637 15.15 -24.15 10.21
N LEU A 638 15.65 -23.14 9.51
CA LEU A 638 17.09 -22.91 9.36
C LEU A 638 17.78 -22.61 10.70
N ASP A 639 17.09 -21.86 11.56
CA ASP A 639 17.57 -21.44 12.88
C ASP A 639 17.24 -22.43 14.01
N ARG A 640 16.47 -23.50 13.71
CA ARG A 640 15.98 -24.52 14.66
C ARG A 640 15.07 -23.93 15.76
N GLU A 641 14.26 -22.94 15.40
CA GLU A 641 13.30 -22.29 16.32
C GLU A 641 11.94 -23.01 16.33
N LYS A 642 11.20 -22.86 17.43
CA LYS A 642 9.86 -23.45 17.59
C LYS A 642 8.83 -22.67 16.75
N MET A 643 8.10 -23.36 15.88
CA MET A 643 7.13 -22.76 14.94
C MET A 643 5.88 -22.16 15.59
N ARG A 644 5.60 -22.46 16.88
CA ARG A 644 4.39 -22.02 17.58
C ARG A 644 4.12 -20.51 17.49
N HIS A 645 5.18 -19.71 17.40
CA HIS A 645 5.07 -18.25 17.34
C HIS A 645 4.47 -17.76 16.01
N LEU A 646 4.59 -18.54 14.92
CA LEU A 646 4.06 -18.19 13.60
C LEU A 646 2.53 -18.11 13.55
N VAL A 647 1.82 -18.67 14.53
CA VAL A 647 0.35 -18.51 14.65
C VAL A 647 -0.03 -17.03 14.82
N SER A 648 0.87 -16.20 15.36
CA SER A 648 0.64 -14.76 15.53
C SER A 648 0.96 -13.92 14.27
N LEU A 649 1.45 -14.53 13.19
CA LEU A 649 1.85 -13.84 11.95
C LEU A 649 0.68 -13.07 11.29
N PRO A 650 -0.55 -13.61 11.17
CA PRO A 650 -1.67 -12.84 10.62
C PRO A 650 -1.97 -11.57 11.43
N LEU A 651 -1.95 -11.70 12.77
CA LEU A 651 -2.17 -10.56 13.65
C LEU A 651 -1.02 -9.53 13.56
N GLN A 652 0.20 -9.98 13.30
CA GLN A 652 1.35 -9.10 13.03
C GLN A 652 1.11 -8.23 11.78
N GLN A 653 0.53 -8.79 10.72
CA GLN A 653 0.25 -8.03 9.49
C GLN A 653 -0.87 -6.99 9.68
N ILE A 654 -1.81 -7.25 10.58
CA ILE A 654 -2.95 -6.35 10.83
C ILE A 654 -2.62 -5.28 11.87
N LEU A 655 -1.88 -5.60 12.94
CA LEU A 655 -1.63 -4.68 14.05
C LEU A 655 -0.20 -4.12 14.05
N TYR A 656 0.80 -5.00 14.08
CA TYR A 656 2.21 -4.60 14.20
C TYR A 656 2.67 -3.77 12.99
N ARG A 657 2.23 -4.16 11.79
CA ARG A 657 2.60 -3.46 10.55
C ARG A 657 2.10 -2.02 10.52
N GLN A 658 0.90 -1.75 11.05
CA GLN A 658 0.34 -0.40 11.10
C GLN A 658 1.15 0.49 12.03
N LEU A 659 1.59 -0.04 13.18
CA LEU A 659 2.52 0.66 14.06
C LEU A 659 3.82 1.03 13.33
N MET A 660 4.37 0.10 12.54
CA MET A 660 5.59 0.34 11.77
C MET A 660 5.41 1.42 10.69
N TYR A 661 4.24 1.48 10.03
CA TYR A 661 3.95 2.55 9.08
C TYR A 661 4.04 3.93 9.72
N VAL A 662 3.41 4.14 10.87
CA VAL A 662 3.43 5.45 11.53
C VAL A 662 4.84 5.80 12.03
N VAL A 663 5.58 4.82 12.56
CA VAL A 663 6.99 5.02 12.96
C VAL A 663 7.84 5.44 11.76
N LEU A 664 7.68 4.77 10.62
CA LEU A 664 8.48 5.05 9.43
C LEU A 664 8.13 6.41 8.83
N LEU A 665 6.85 6.76 8.71
CA LEU A 665 6.40 8.08 8.26
C LEU A 665 6.98 9.19 9.16
N ARG A 666 7.00 8.97 10.48
CA ARG A 666 7.64 9.91 11.42
C ARG A 666 9.15 9.98 11.23
N SER A 667 9.82 8.86 10.97
CA SER A 667 11.26 8.80 10.72
C SER A 667 11.63 9.58 9.46
N TRP A 668 10.85 9.38 8.40
CA TRP A 668 11.06 10.01 7.10
C TRP A 668 10.82 11.52 7.14
N THR A 669 9.73 11.95 7.77
CA THR A 669 9.47 13.39 7.98
C THR A 669 10.57 14.06 8.80
N THR A 670 11.12 13.36 9.80
CA THR A 670 12.26 13.86 10.59
C THR A 670 13.54 13.93 9.75
N ALA A 671 13.79 12.92 8.91
CA ALA A 671 14.92 12.93 7.98
C ALA A 671 14.86 14.08 6.97
N LEU A 672 13.69 14.33 6.36
CA LEU A 672 13.51 15.43 5.43
C LEU A 672 13.62 16.81 6.09
N THR A 673 13.19 16.94 7.35
CA THR A 673 13.23 18.21 8.09
C THR A 673 14.57 18.45 8.80
N GLY A 674 15.51 17.50 8.77
CA GLY A 674 16.80 17.61 9.47
C GLY A 674 16.70 17.65 11.00
N GLY A 675 15.60 17.15 11.57
CA GLY A 675 15.38 17.19 13.01
C GLY A 675 16.37 16.31 13.79
N ARG A 676 17.09 16.87 14.75
CA ARG A 676 17.96 16.10 15.66
C ARG A 676 17.12 15.37 16.71
N LEU A 677 17.29 14.05 16.81
CA LEU A 677 16.66 13.25 17.86
C LEU A 677 17.60 13.08 19.05
N ARG A 678 17.08 13.25 20.27
CA ARG A 678 17.78 12.85 21.50
C ARG A 678 17.59 11.36 21.75
N TRP A 679 18.60 10.70 22.32
CA TRP A 679 18.55 9.29 22.70
C TRP A 679 17.37 9.00 23.65
N GLN A 680 16.62 7.94 23.40
CA GLN A 680 15.45 7.53 24.19
C GLN A 680 15.71 6.18 24.86
N LYS A 681 15.63 6.14 26.20
CA LYS A 681 15.97 4.98 27.03
C LYS A 681 14.88 3.89 27.00
N LEU A 682 15.31 2.62 26.99
CA LEU A 682 14.46 1.46 27.25
C LEU A 682 14.49 1.12 28.75
N ARG A 683 13.35 0.78 29.35
CA ARG A 683 13.32 0.27 30.74
C ARG A 683 13.55 -1.24 30.69
N ARG A 684 14.60 -1.71 31.37
CA ARG A 684 14.99 -3.12 31.42
C ARG A 684 14.38 -3.86 32.61
N THR A 685 14.08 -5.14 32.42
CA THR A 685 13.54 -6.05 33.44
C THR A 685 14.59 -7.03 33.97
N GLY A 686 15.65 -7.33 33.20
CA GLY A 686 16.75 -8.20 33.63
C GLY A 686 16.42 -9.69 33.58
N VAL A 687 15.43 -10.10 32.79
CA VAL A 687 14.87 -11.46 32.76
C VAL A 687 15.56 -12.41 31.77
N VAL A 688 16.59 -11.96 31.05
CA VAL A 688 17.24 -12.73 29.98
C VAL A 688 18.35 -13.61 30.53
N GLU A 689 18.29 -14.91 30.20
CA GLU A 689 19.29 -15.93 30.50
C GLU A 689 19.54 -16.79 29.24
N ALA A 690 20.75 -17.36 29.11
CA ALA A 690 21.06 -18.28 28.02
C ALA A 690 20.37 -19.64 28.25
N PRO A 691 19.77 -20.27 27.22
CA PRO A 691 19.13 -21.58 27.37
C PRO A 691 20.14 -22.65 27.81
N GLY A 692 19.87 -23.31 28.94
CA GLY A 692 20.69 -24.42 29.46
C GLY A 692 21.63 -24.08 30.62
N VAL A 693 21.65 -22.83 31.09
CA VAL A 693 22.24 -22.47 32.38
C VAL A 693 21.21 -22.76 33.48
N ILE A 694 21.59 -23.56 34.48
CA ILE A 694 20.69 -23.94 35.58
C ILE A 694 20.30 -22.67 36.35
N PRO A 695 19.01 -22.39 36.57
CA PRO A 695 18.59 -21.23 37.36
C PRO A 695 19.14 -21.35 38.78
N GLN A 696 19.88 -20.35 39.27
CA GLN A 696 20.07 -20.22 40.71
C GLN A 696 18.72 -19.86 41.33
N GLN A 697 18.30 -20.68 42.30
CA GLN A 697 17.11 -20.42 43.10
C GLN A 697 17.19 -18.99 43.64
N ARG A 698 16.21 -18.16 43.27
CA ARG A 698 15.91 -16.94 44.03
C ARG A 698 15.66 -17.39 45.47
N THR A 699 16.57 -17.04 46.38
CA THR A 699 16.35 -17.15 47.82
C THR A 699 15.16 -16.27 48.17
N GLY A 700 13.97 -16.87 48.18
CA GLY A 700 12.78 -16.25 48.71
C GLY A 700 12.92 -16.17 50.23
N GLU A 701 13.13 -14.98 50.76
CA GLU A 701 12.80 -14.68 52.15
C GLU A 701 11.29 -14.92 52.33
N ARG A 702 10.94 -16.12 52.81
CA ARG A 702 9.67 -16.35 53.49
C ARG A 702 9.79 -15.71 54.86
N SER A 703 9.22 -14.51 55.02
CA SER A 703 8.92 -13.95 56.33
C SER A 703 7.95 -14.88 57.06
N GLY A 704 8.48 -15.63 58.03
CA GLY A 704 7.71 -16.43 58.96
C GLY A 704 6.90 -15.55 59.90
N SER A 705 5.64 -15.90 60.07
CA SER A 705 4.74 -15.39 61.09
C SER A 705 5.28 -15.68 62.50
N GLY A 706 5.36 -14.65 63.33
CA GLY A 706 5.61 -14.75 64.77
C GLY A 706 5.11 -13.49 65.48
N SER A 707 3.90 -13.60 66.04
CA SER A 707 3.25 -12.64 66.94
C SER A 707 4.16 -12.19 68.09
N ASN A 708 4.15 -10.90 68.47
CA ASN A 708 3.38 -10.43 69.64
C ASN A 708 3.48 -8.90 69.85
N SER A 709 2.35 -8.34 70.33
CA SER A 709 2.20 -7.17 71.22
C SER A 709 2.81 -5.81 70.89
N GLY A 710 1.96 -4.77 70.93
CA GLY A 710 2.40 -3.43 71.33
C GLY A 710 1.68 -2.30 70.62
N SER A 711 0.61 -1.80 71.24
CA SER A 711 -0.03 -0.54 70.92
C SER A 711 0.96 0.62 70.89
N GLU A 712 0.89 1.50 69.89
CA GLU A 712 0.94 2.95 70.16
C GLU A 712 0.48 3.79 68.96
N ARG A 713 -0.28 4.82 69.32
CA ARG A 713 -0.92 5.82 68.46
C ARG A 713 0.12 6.64 67.72
N ARG A 714 -0.17 7.03 66.46
CA ARG A 714 0.41 8.22 65.84
C ARG A 714 -0.67 9.27 65.63
N PRO A 715 -0.45 10.54 66.01
CA PRO A 715 -1.27 11.64 65.57
C PRO A 715 -0.81 12.15 64.19
N VAL A 716 -1.72 12.93 63.62
CA VAL A 716 -1.72 13.61 62.33
C VAL A 716 -0.54 14.58 62.17
N GLY A 717 -0.02 14.66 60.95
CA GLY A 717 0.92 15.67 60.44
C GLY A 717 1.19 15.45 58.96
#